data_AF-A0A848XAP8-F1
#
_entry.id   AF-A0A848XAP8-F1
#
_cell.length_a   1.000
_cell.length_b   1.000
_cell.length_c   1.000
_cell.angle_alpha   90.00
_cell.angle_beta   90.00
_cell.angle_gamma   90.00
#
_symmetry.space_group_name_H-M   'P 1'
#
loop_
_entity.id
_entity.type
_entity.pdbx_description
1 polymer ?
#
loop_
_entity_poly.entity_id
_entity_poly.type
_entity_poly.pdbx_seq_one_letter_code
_entity_poly.pdbx_strand_id
1 'polypeptide(L)'
;MAAIASLVAPPSFVAAQEPPVDPGLYSAMEWRGIGPFRGGRSVAATGVPTQPHVYYMGTVGGGVWKTTDAGMTWSNVSDGELSTSSVGAIAVAESDPNVVYVGMGEHAIRGVMTSHGDGVYRSTDAGRTWMHLGLDRTRSISRIRVHPDDPDVVYVAAQGAPYGANEERGIYRSTDGGETWDLILHVDENSGASDLAMDMTNPRILYASFWDHRRLPWRVVSGGEGSGFWKSTDGGDSWQEINAGLPELMGKTAIDVSRANPDRLFAMVEADPGGGLFRSDDAGDSWTLVSESWTIRARAWYYIEVYADPVDEETVYVMNAPFMKSVDGGRTFSSVAVPHGDQHDLWINPLDNEVMVNANDGGANVSFNGGDTWSTQQNQPTAQFYRVNLDDRFPYHVYGGQQDNSSVAIASRGPGGIGWKDWYSVGGCESARPDFDDDDPRFVYAGCYMGIISEYDHVTNSTRDIAAYPVMPAALQAREMKYRYNWSAPILVSDFDSDVIYHASNYVVRSQDRGMTWEEISPDLTRDDDSKQGYGGGPITNEGAGGEIYGTIYGFDESPHDPNVLWTGSDDGLVHVTRDGGGTWTDVTGEWGEAIVNAVHVSPHDPATVYIAVTRYKFNDFTPLAYVTRNWGESWQAIADGIDDEAWVHVVREDPVQPGLLYAATETGVYVSFDSGEDWQSLQLNLPNTPINDLMVHERENDLVVATSGRSFWILDELQPLRQAAEVADGEHHLYAPGHVYRWAGSGGFGGGGGGQNPPPGAVIDFVLGAGFGADTAASPEVTVEILTAAGDLVRTMSTDPDDEVSPGASPLSVERGANRVVWNLRHESIPNIPGAYVFGSLQGRRVVPGDYQVRLTVDEWSMTQPFEVRMDPRLDVPLSAYIEQDRFVADVANELAAIHRAASVNNDVRGQIESAMERIGEHDDTESLVAEGEDLAGELETVADSLYQSRTVDGQTVINFPTRLKFQYVFLHGNADADQPGVSMGSRDVLSDLRARWTVHQATNQELLGPRLDAFNRMLGDAGFSVVIVPPRPPRPIS
;
A
#
# COMPACT_ATOMS: atom_id res chain seq x y z
N MET A 1 -45.88 -23.39 -41.69
CA MET A 1 -46.69 -22.84 -40.59
C MET A 1 -46.42 -23.71 -39.37
N ALA A 2 -46.06 -23.20 -38.19
CA ALA A 2 -45.83 -21.81 -37.80
C ALA A 2 -44.36 -21.63 -37.34
N ALA A 3 -43.83 -20.40 -37.45
CA ALA A 3 -42.54 -20.05 -36.87
C ALA A 3 -42.77 -19.52 -35.45
N ILE A 4 -42.00 -20.01 -34.48
CA ILE A 4 -41.93 -19.44 -33.13
C ILE A 4 -40.78 -18.45 -33.17
N ALA A 5 -41.11 -17.16 -33.07
CA ALA A 5 -40.11 -16.12 -32.88
C ALA A 5 -39.90 -15.92 -31.38
N SER A 6 -38.74 -16.32 -30.86
CA SER A 6 -38.32 -15.91 -29.53
C SER A 6 -38.03 -14.41 -29.56
N LEU A 7 -38.78 -13.61 -28.81
CA LEU A 7 -38.35 -12.26 -28.49
C LEU A 7 -37.19 -12.36 -27.51
N VAL A 8 -35.99 -12.03 -27.96
CA VAL A 8 -34.91 -11.63 -27.08
C VAL A 8 -35.32 -10.27 -26.51
N ALA A 9 -35.56 -10.21 -25.19
CA ALA A 9 -35.66 -8.93 -24.51
C ALA A 9 -34.27 -8.27 -24.52
N PRO A 10 -34.15 -6.95 -24.76
CA PRO A 10 -32.90 -6.26 -24.50
C PRO A 10 -32.54 -6.40 -23.01
N PRO A 11 -31.25 -6.37 -22.64
CA PRO A 11 -30.88 -6.28 -21.23
C PRO A 11 -31.55 -5.06 -20.62
N SER A 12 -32.26 -5.26 -19.52
CA SER A 12 -32.71 -4.16 -18.68
C SER A 12 -31.47 -3.54 -18.08
N PHE A 13 -31.02 -2.40 -18.63
CA PHE A 13 -30.14 -1.52 -17.90
C PHE A 13 -30.90 -1.06 -16.65
N VAL A 14 -30.59 -1.70 -15.52
CA VAL A 14 -30.82 -1.09 -14.22
C VAL A 14 -29.97 0.18 -14.26
N ALA A 15 -30.62 1.34 -14.16
CA ALA A 15 -29.87 2.57 -13.99
C ALA A 15 -29.12 2.44 -12.67
N ALA A 16 -27.80 2.61 -12.69
CA ALA A 16 -27.03 2.70 -11.46
C ALA A 16 -27.67 3.77 -10.58
N GLN A 17 -27.91 3.42 -9.31
CA GLN A 17 -28.39 4.38 -8.32
C GLN A 17 -27.32 5.48 -8.20
N GLU A 18 -27.71 6.74 -8.25
CA GLU A 18 -26.76 7.82 -7.99
C GLU A 18 -26.27 7.66 -6.54
N PRO A 19 -24.95 7.74 -6.29
CA PRO A 19 -24.41 7.52 -4.95
C PRO A 19 -24.97 8.59 -3.98
N PRO A 20 -25.20 8.24 -2.71
CA PRO A 20 -25.80 9.17 -1.74
C PRO A 20 -24.94 10.43 -1.50
N VAL A 21 -23.63 10.33 -1.74
CA VAL A 21 -22.67 11.43 -1.70
C VAL A 21 -21.84 11.42 -2.99
N ASP A 22 -21.63 12.56 -3.64
CA ASP A 22 -20.79 12.64 -4.86
C ASP A 22 -19.32 12.27 -4.53
N PRO A 23 -18.73 11.23 -5.15
CA PRO A 23 -17.31 10.90 -4.99
C PRO A 23 -16.35 12.03 -5.35
N GLY A 24 -16.79 12.98 -6.19
CA GLY A 24 -16.05 14.20 -6.52
C GLY A 24 -15.79 15.13 -5.33
N LEU A 25 -16.45 14.91 -4.18
CA LEU A 25 -16.22 15.65 -2.93
C LEU A 25 -14.96 15.18 -2.17
N TYR A 26 -14.56 13.92 -2.33
CA TYR A 26 -13.41 13.32 -1.62
C TYR A 26 -12.33 12.73 -2.55
N SER A 27 -12.48 12.87 -3.87
CA SER A 27 -11.58 12.29 -4.88
C SER A 27 -10.13 12.80 -4.85
N ALA A 28 -9.83 13.89 -4.14
CA ALA A 28 -8.47 14.42 -3.96
C ALA A 28 -7.72 13.80 -2.76
N MET A 29 -8.34 12.90 -2.01
CA MET A 29 -7.66 12.13 -0.98
C MET A 29 -6.76 11.05 -1.63
N GLU A 30 -5.63 10.74 -0.98
CA GLU A 30 -4.67 9.74 -1.47
C GLU A 30 -4.31 8.75 -0.37
N TRP A 31 -4.37 7.46 -0.70
CA TRP A 31 -3.78 6.38 0.07
C TRP A 31 -2.26 6.36 -0.14
N ARG A 32 -1.51 6.08 0.92
CA ARG A 32 -0.05 5.90 0.88
C ARG A 32 0.38 4.52 1.39
N GLY A 33 1.19 3.81 0.61
CA GLY A 33 1.76 2.53 1.00
C GLY A 33 2.94 2.72 1.95
N ILE A 34 2.84 2.21 3.18
CA ILE A 34 3.91 2.34 4.20
C ILE A 34 4.87 1.16 4.23
N GLY A 35 4.51 0.03 3.62
CA GLY A 35 5.28 -1.21 3.69
C GLY A 35 4.83 -2.13 4.82
N PRO A 36 5.69 -3.04 5.31
CA PRO A 36 7.10 -3.22 4.96
C PRO A 36 7.31 -3.61 3.48
N PHE A 37 8.50 -3.33 2.96
CA PHE A 37 8.95 -3.75 1.61
C PHE A 37 9.62 -5.13 1.68
N ARG A 38 8.94 -6.07 2.35
CA ARG A 38 9.34 -7.48 2.48
C ARG A 38 8.38 -8.32 1.65
N GLY A 39 8.92 -9.10 0.72
CA GLY A 39 8.13 -9.92 -0.18
C GLY A 39 7.20 -10.88 0.57
N GLY A 40 6.00 -11.04 0.01
CA GLY A 40 5.07 -12.11 0.33
C GLY A 40 4.74 -12.92 -0.92
N ARG A 41 3.75 -13.80 -0.81
CA ARG A 41 3.61 -14.98 -1.64
C ARG A 41 3.52 -14.75 -3.14
N SER A 42 4.38 -15.46 -3.88
CA SER A 42 4.40 -15.53 -5.34
C SER A 42 4.33 -16.98 -5.81
N VAL A 43 3.34 -17.28 -6.66
CA VAL A 43 3.11 -18.64 -7.19
C VAL A 43 3.44 -18.76 -8.68
N ALA A 44 3.86 -17.68 -9.33
CA ALA A 44 4.20 -17.67 -10.75
C ALA A 44 5.40 -16.75 -11.02
N ALA A 45 6.37 -17.18 -11.82
CA ALA A 45 7.48 -16.35 -12.29
C ALA A 45 8.01 -16.78 -13.65
N THR A 46 8.47 -15.81 -14.45
CA THR A 46 9.05 -16.09 -15.76
C THR A 46 10.11 -15.07 -16.14
N GLY A 47 11.13 -15.54 -16.86
CA GLY A 47 12.19 -14.70 -17.43
C GLY A 47 12.04 -14.55 -18.95
N VAL A 48 12.79 -13.62 -19.52
CA VAL A 48 12.86 -13.44 -20.97
C VAL A 48 14.18 -14.04 -21.49
N PRO A 49 14.17 -15.14 -22.29
CA PRO A 49 15.41 -15.84 -22.67
C PRO A 49 16.49 -14.94 -23.30
N THR A 50 16.06 -13.94 -24.08
CA THR A 50 16.92 -12.99 -24.80
C THR A 50 17.28 -11.73 -24.02
N GLN A 51 16.73 -11.53 -22.81
CA GLN A 51 16.94 -10.33 -21.99
C GLN A 51 17.27 -10.72 -20.54
N PRO A 52 18.53 -11.04 -20.22
CA PRO A 52 18.91 -11.73 -18.97
C PRO A 52 18.71 -10.93 -17.67
N HIS A 53 18.23 -9.68 -17.73
CA HIS A 53 17.88 -8.88 -16.55
C HIS A 53 16.38 -8.63 -16.40
N VAL A 54 15.55 -9.16 -17.31
CA VAL A 54 14.10 -8.94 -17.35
C VAL A 54 13.36 -10.19 -16.87
N TYR A 55 12.62 -10.02 -15.79
CA TYR A 55 11.82 -11.07 -15.15
C TYR A 55 10.48 -10.49 -14.71
N TYR A 56 9.49 -11.36 -14.60
CA TYR A 56 8.17 -11.07 -14.06
C TYR A 56 7.85 -12.06 -12.93
N MET A 57 7.04 -11.60 -11.97
CA MET A 57 6.43 -12.44 -10.95
C MET A 57 4.93 -12.13 -10.85
N GLY A 58 4.12 -13.15 -10.63
CA GLY A 58 2.72 -13.07 -10.25
C GLY A 58 2.59 -13.36 -8.76
N THR A 59 1.98 -12.43 -8.01
CA THR A 59 1.78 -12.59 -6.56
C THR A 59 0.33 -12.91 -6.22
N VAL A 60 0.12 -13.45 -5.02
CA VAL A 60 -1.23 -13.79 -4.54
C VAL A 60 -1.86 -12.56 -3.88
N GLY A 61 -2.70 -11.86 -4.66
CA GLY A 61 -3.42 -10.64 -4.26
C GLY A 61 -2.62 -9.35 -4.42
N GLY A 62 -1.39 -9.41 -4.95
CA GLY A 62 -0.52 -8.25 -5.17
C GLY A 62 -0.26 -7.85 -6.62
N GLY A 63 -0.83 -8.59 -7.58
CA GLY A 63 -0.77 -8.33 -9.02
C GLY A 63 0.50 -8.83 -9.71
N VAL A 64 0.79 -8.26 -10.88
CA VAL A 64 1.94 -8.60 -11.73
C VAL A 64 3.06 -7.60 -11.48
N TRP A 65 4.26 -8.11 -11.21
CA TRP A 65 5.45 -7.30 -10.97
C TRP A 65 6.55 -7.62 -11.98
N LYS A 66 7.32 -6.59 -12.35
CA LYS A 66 8.41 -6.68 -13.32
C LYS A 66 9.69 -6.08 -12.76
N THR A 67 10.82 -6.71 -13.08
CA THR A 67 12.16 -6.15 -12.92
C THR A 67 12.84 -6.03 -14.28
N THR A 68 13.75 -5.05 -14.42
CA THR A 68 14.64 -4.91 -15.58
C THR A 68 16.12 -4.81 -15.19
N ASP A 69 16.41 -5.00 -13.90
CA ASP A 69 17.74 -4.94 -13.28
C ASP A 69 18.06 -6.21 -12.47
N ALA A 70 17.42 -7.33 -12.84
CA ALA A 70 17.58 -8.66 -12.27
C ALA A 70 17.23 -8.77 -10.77
N GLY A 71 16.10 -8.17 -10.39
CA GLY A 71 15.53 -8.29 -9.04
C GLY A 71 16.08 -7.31 -8.02
N MET A 72 16.88 -6.32 -8.45
CA MET A 72 17.34 -5.22 -7.59
C MET A 72 16.21 -4.22 -7.31
N THR A 73 15.36 -3.96 -8.30
CA THR A 73 14.09 -3.24 -8.16
C THR A 73 12.96 -4.00 -8.85
N TRP A 74 11.76 -3.92 -8.27
CA TRP A 74 10.52 -4.46 -8.82
C TRP A 74 9.51 -3.32 -8.93
N SER A 75 8.81 -3.25 -10.06
CA SER A 75 7.70 -2.31 -10.29
C SER A 75 6.45 -3.12 -10.59
N ASN A 76 5.32 -2.75 -10.00
CA ASN A 76 4.04 -3.32 -10.39
C ASN A 76 3.69 -2.84 -11.80
N VAL A 77 3.09 -3.74 -12.58
CA VAL A 77 2.72 -3.51 -13.99
C VAL A 77 1.26 -3.88 -14.26
N SER A 78 0.43 -4.00 -13.22
CA SER A 78 -1.00 -4.38 -13.28
C SER A 78 -1.95 -3.40 -12.59
N ASP A 79 -1.44 -2.54 -11.70
CA ASP A 79 -2.24 -1.59 -10.92
C ASP A 79 -3.01 -0.64 -11.86
N GLY A 80 -4.35 -0.62 -11.73
CA GLY A 80 -5.25 0.15 -12.59
C GLY A 80 -5.62 -0.51 -13.93
N GLU A 81 -5.01 -1.65 -14.28
CA GLU A 81 -5.23 -2.35 -15.55
C GLU A 81 -5.98 -3.69 -15.40
N LEU A 82 -5.90 -4.36 -14.23
CA LEU A 82 -6.57 -5.65 -13.95
C LEU A 82 -7.68 -5.49 -12.90
N SER A 83 -8.78 -6.25 -13.03
CA SER A 83 -9.88 -6.29 -12.05
C SER A 83 -9.75 -7.34 -10.94
N THR A 84 -8.72 -8.19 -10.96
CA THR A 84 -8.26 -8.95 -9.79
C THR A 84 -6.73 -8.90 -9.69
N SER A 85 -6.17 -9.33 -8.56
CA SER A 85 -4.73 -9.26 -8.27
C SER A 85 -4.10 -10.57 -7.80
N SER A 86 -4.86 -11.65 -7.76
CA SER A 86 -4.37 -13.01 -7.56
C SER A 86 -3.85 -13.54 -8.90
N VAL A 87 -2.55 -13.84 -9.02
CA VAL A 87 -1.95 -14.32 -10.29
C VAL A 87 -1.48 -15.77 -10.12
N GLY A 88 -2.09 -16.70 -10.85
CA GLY A 88 -1.77 -18.13 -10.79
C GLY A 88 -0.75 -18.61 -11.82
N ALA A 89 -0.64 -17.90 -12.96
CA ALA A 89 0.30 -18.25 -14.03
C ALA A 89 0.77 -17.00 -14.81
N ILE A 90 2.00 -17.04 -15.32
CA ILE A 90 2.55 -16.01 -16.22
C ILE A 90 3.40 -16.65 -17.33
N ALA A 91 3.25 -16.17 -18.56
CA ALA A 91 4.05 -16.62 -19.70
C ALA A 91 4.40 -15.45 -20.63
N VAL A 92 5.68 -15.37 -21.03
CA VAL A 92 6.15 -14.46 -22.08
C VAL A 92 6.37 -15.28 -23.36
N ALA A 93 5.96 -14.77 -24.51
CA ALA A 93 6.22 -15.44 -25.79
C ALA A 93 7.71 -15.42 -26.14
N GLU A 94 8.29 -16.57 -26.47
CA GLU A 94 9.71 -16.66 -26.89
C GLU A 94 9.95 -16.00 -28.27
N SER A 95 8.92 -15.96 -29.12
CA SER A 95 8.89 -15.30 -30.44
C SER A 95 8.81 -13.77 -30.37
N ASP A 96 8.08 -13.21 -29.40
CA ASP A 96 7.97 -11.77 -29.17
C ASP A 96 7.87 -11.44 -27.67
N PRO A 97 8.97 -11.02 -27.02
CA PRO A 97 8.99 -10.63 -25.61
C PRO A 97 8.11 -9.44 -25.20
N ASN A 98 7.42 -8.77 -26.13
CA ASN A 98 6.39 -7.80 -25.80
C ASN A 98 5.04 -8.46 -25.47
N VAL A 99 4.82 -9.70 -25.93
CA VAL A 99 3.58 -10.44 -25.66
C VAL A 99 3.71 -11.21 -24.35
N VAL A 100 2.86 -10.85 -23.39
CA VAL A 100 2.80 -11.46 -22.05
C VAL A 100 1.37 -11.87 -21.78
N TYR A 101 1.17 -13.11 -21.34
CA TYR A 101 -0.12 -13.62 -20.87
C TYR A 101 -0.04 -13.87 -19.36
N VAL A 102 -1.12 -13.53 -18.64
CA VAL A 102 -1.29 -13.85 -17.22
C VAL A 102 -2.62 -14.53 -16.99
N GLY A 103 -2.59 -15.57 -16.16
CA GLY A 103 -3.76 -16.32 -15.71
C GLY A 103 -4.04 -15.97 -14.27
N MET A 104 -5.26 -15.53 -14.00
CA MET A 104 -5.67 -15.01 -12.69
C MET A 104 -6.18 -16.14 -11.79
N GLY A 105 -6.09 -15.90 -10.48
CA GLY A 105 -6.42 -16.85 -9.42
C GLY A 105 -5.31 -17.86 -9.18
N GLU A 106 -4.79 -17.90 -7.95
CA GLU A 106 -3.73 -18.83 -7.56
C GLU A 106 -4.12 -20.32 -7.74
N HIS A 107 -3.13 -21.13 -8.10
CA HIS A 107 -3.31 -22.58 -8.31
C HIS A 107 -2.97 -23.41 -7.06
N ALA A 108 -2.08 -22.93 -6.20
CA ALA A 108 -1.80 -23.54 -4.90
C ALA A 108 -2.87 -23.12 -3.86
N ILE A 109 -4.14 -23.44 -4.19
CA ILE A 109 -5.38 -23.10 -3.47
C ILE A 109 -5.20 -23.30 -1.97
N ARG A 110 -5.15 -22.23 -1.17
CA ARG A 110 -5.00 -22.27 0.30
C ARG A 110 -6.37 -22.28 0.99
N GLY A 111 -6.40 -22.80 2.23
CA GLY A 111 -7.65 -22.97 2.99
C GLY A 111 -8.09 -21.75 3.79
N VAL A 112 -7.17 -20.81 4.02
CA VAL A 112 -7.34 -19.72 5.00
C VAL A 112 -7.47 -18.35 4.37
N MET A 113 -6.79 -18.13 3.24
CA MET A 113 -6.75 -16.86 2.51
C MET A 113 -6.37 -17.19 1.06
N THR A 114 -7.38 -17.25 0.19
CA THR A 114 -7.21 -17.45 -1.25
C THR A 114 -8.20 -16.57 -1.99
N SER A 115 -7.64 -15.79 -2.91
CA SER A 115 -8.37 -14.82 -3.72
C SER A 115 -8.67 -15.39 -5.11
N HIS A 116 -9.87 -15.11 -5.62
CA HIS A 116 -10.32 -15.61 -6.91
C HIS A 116 -9.70 -14.87 -8.10
N GLY A 117 -9.59 -15.56 -9.22
CA GLY A 117 -9.29 -14.95 -10.51
C GLY A 117 -10.54 -14.62 -11.32
N ASP A 118 -10.33 -13.73 -12.28
CA ASP A 118 -11.27 -13.29 -13.32
C ASP A 118 -10.79 -13.67 -14.73
N GLY A 119 -10.00 -14.74 -14.88
CA GLY A 119 -9.66 -15.35 -16.17
C GLY A 119 -8.27 -14.99 -16.68
N VAL A 120 -8.15 -14.62 -17.96
CA VAL A 120 -6.86 -14.39 -18.63
C VAL A 120 -6.72 -12.95 -19.11
N TYR A 121 -5.52 -12.39 -18.99
CA TYR A 121 -5.15 -11.13 -19.61
C TYR A 121 -3.94 -11.27 -20.51
N ARG A 122 -3.85 -10.38 -21.50
CA ARG A 122 -2.72 -10.24 -22.42
C ARG A 122 -2.22 -8.81 -22.48
N SER A 123 -0.91 -8.64 -22.46
CA SER A 123 -0.22 -7.43 -22.87
C SER A 123 0.50 -7.65 -24.20
N THR A 124 0.63 -6.60 -25.02
CA THR A 124 1.42 -6.59 -26.27
C THR A 124 2.53 -5.54 -26.26
N ASP A 125 2.79 -4.91 -25.11
CA ASP A 125 3.80 -3.87 -24.90
C ASP A 125 4.71 -4.15 -23.69
N ALA A 126 4.86 -5.43 -23.34
CA ALA A 126 5.64 -5.94 -22.21
C ALA A 126 5.09 -5.52 -20.83
N GLY A 127 3.77 -5.45 -20.69
CA GLY A 127 3.04 -5.21 -19.44
C GLY A 127 2.75 -3.74 -19.13
N ARG A 128 2.83 -2.80 -20.09
CA ARG A 128 2.43 -1.40 -19.81
C ARG A 128 0.92 -1.21 -19.92
N THR A 129 0.27 -1.98 -20.78
CA THR A 129 -1.20 -2.05 -20.91
C THR A 129 -1.66 -3.50 -21.03
N TRP A 130 -2.88 -3.78 -20.58
CA TRP A 130 -3.48 -5.12 -20.61
C TRP A 130 -4.85 -5.14 -21.28
N MET A 131 -5.20 -6.32 -21.80
CA MET A 131 -6.49 -6.65 -22.38
C MET A 131 -7.01 -7.91 -21.70
N HIS A 132 -8.22 -7.84 -21.15
CA HIS A 132 -8.95 -9.00 -20.63
C HIS A 132 -9.43 -9.88 -21.78
N LEU A 133 -9.28 -11.20 -21.65
CA LEU A 133 -9.53 -12.21 -22.68
C LEU A 133 -10.61 -13.22 -22.29
N GLY A 134 -11.38 -12.93 -21.23
CA GLY A 134 -12.40 -13.85 -20.71
C GLY A 134 -11.81 -15.00 -19.88
N LEU A 135 -12.53 -16.12 -19.85
CA LEU A 135 -12.31 -17.30 -18.97
C LEU A 135 -12.56 -17.02 -17.47
N ASP A 136 -13.38 -16.02 -17.15
CA ASP A 136 -13.64 -15.47 -15.82
C ASP A 136 -14.03 -16.53 -14.79
N ARG A 137 -14.79 -17.54 -15.24
CA ARG A 137 -15.34 -18.61 -14.40
C ARG A 137 -14.37 -19.77 -14.16
N THR A 138 -13.18 -19.75 -14.74
CA THR A 138 -12.12 -20.71 -14.40
C THR A 138 -11.58 -20.49 -12.98
N ARG A 139 -11.62 -19.25 -12.46
CA ARG A 139 -11.25 -18.82 -11.08
C ARG A 139 -9.82 -19.09 -10.59
N SER A 140 -9.13 -20.11 -11.12
CA SER A 140 -7.74 -20.45 -10.85
C SER A 140 -7.11 -21.03 -12.12
N ILE A 141 -6.00 -20.44 -12.55
CA ILE A 141 -5.23 -20.90 -13.71
C ILE A 141 -3.84 -21.33 -13.25
N SER A 142 -3.50 -22.59 -13.52
CA SER A 142 -2.26 -23.22 -13.06
C SER A 142 -1.09 -22.97 -13.99
N ARG A 143 -1.34 -22.88 -15.31
CA ARG A 143 -0.25 -22.75 -16.29
C ARG A 143 -0.71 -22.16 -17.61
N ILE A 144 0.18 -21.43 -18.26
CA ILE A 144 0.03 -20.95 -19.63
C ILE A 144 1.22 -21.42 -20.46
N ARG A 145 0.97 -21.81 -21.71
CA ARG A 145 1.98 -22.16 -22.71
C ARG A 145 1.71 -21.42 -24.01
N VAL A 146 2.69 -20.66 -24.48
CA VAL A 146 2.64 -19.94 -25.77
C VAL A 146 3.50 -20.69 -26.79
N HIS A 147 3.02 -20.79 -28.03
CA HIS A 147 3.73 -21.48 -29.09
C HIS A 147 5.07 -20.77 -29.41
N PRO A 148 6.20 -21.52 -29.55
CA PRO A 148 7.54 -20.93 -29.61
C PRO A 148 7.76 -19.96 -30.79
N ASP A 149 7.10 -20.22 -31.92
CA ASP A 149 7.23 -19.40 -33.14
C ASP A 149 6.04 -18.45 -33.39
N ASP A 150 4.97 -18.49 -32.56
CA ASP A 150 3.72 -17.78 -32.84
C ASP A 150 3.05 -17.29 -31.53
N PRO A 151 3.04 -15.99 -31.23
CA PRO A 151 2.51 -15.46 -29.97
C PRO A 151 0.98 -15.45 -29.90
N ASP A 152 0.27 -15.73 -30.99
CA ASP A 152 -1.21 -15.78 -31.03
C ASP A 152 -1.76 -17.19 -30.80
N VAL A 153 -0.90 -18.23 -30.81
CA VAL A 153 -1.27 -19.60 -30.42
C VAL A 153 -0.89 -19.84 -28.96
N VAL A 154 -1.89 -19.91 -28.10
CA VAL A 154 -1.73 -19.99 -26.63
C VAL A 154 -2.65 -21.04 -26.01
N TYR A 155 -2.15 -21.72 -24.99
CA TYR A 155 -2.85 -22.76 -24.25
C TYR A 155 -2.90 -22.40 -22.75
N VAL A 156 -4.04 -22.68 -22.12
CA VAL A 156 -4.32 -22.35 -20.72
C VAL A 156 -4.76 -23.62 -19.98
N ALA A 157 -4.08 -23.94 -18.89
CA ALA A 157 -4.50 -24.96 -17.93
C ALA A 157 -5.41 -24.31 -16.87
N ALA A 158 -6.72 -24.48 -17.06
CA ALA A 158 -7.74 -24.04 -16.12
C ALA A 158 -7.89 -25.09 -15.02
N GLN A 159 -7.41 -24.76 -13.82
CA GLN A 159 -7.54 -25.64 -12.67
C GLN A 159 -8.98 -25.64 -12.14
N GLY A 160 -9.71 -24.53 -12.27
CA GLY A 160 -11.13 -24.42 -11.91
C GLY A 160 -11.37 -23.91 -10.49
N ALA A 161 -12.64 -23.66 -10.19
CA ALA A 161 -13.05 -23.08 -8.91
C ALA A 161 -12.68 -23.98 -7.70
N PRO A 162 -11.98 -23.47 -6.68
CA PRO A 162 -11.49 -24.27 -5.56
C PRO A 162 -12.59 -24.86 -4.66
N TYR A 163 -13.67 -24.10 -4.46
CA TYR A 163 -14.71 -24.38 -3.46
C TYR A 163 -15.96 -25.05 -4.06
N GLY A 164 -15.97 -25.36 -5.37
CA GLY A 164 -17.19 -25.71 -6.10
C GLY A 164 -17.02 -26.72 -7.25
N ALA A 165 -18.15 -27.22 -7.76
CA ALA A 165 -18.19 -27.87 -9.06
C ALA A 165 -18.01 -26.80 -10.14
N ASN A 166 -17.28 -27.10 -11.20
CA ASN A 166 -16.93 -26.11 -12.21
C ASN A 166 -16.76 -26.77 -13.58
N GLU A 167 -17.67 -26.47 -14.52
CA GLU A 167 -17.62 -26.99 -15.89
C GLU A 167 -16.46 -26.36 -16.71
N GLU A 168 -15.87 -25.26 -16.24
CA GLU A 168 -14.79 -24.50 -16.90
C GLU A 168 -13.38 -25.10 -16.62
N ARG A 169 -13.30 -26.29 -16.01
CA ARG A 169 -12.05 -27.02 -15.80
C ARG A 169 -11.53 -27.60 -17.12
N GLY A 170 -10.22 -27.51 -17.36
CA GLY A 170 -9.59 -28.22 -18.47
C GLY A 170 -8.44 -27.48 -19.16
N ILE A 171 -8.12 -27.91 -20.38
CA ILE A 171 -7.17 -27.23 -21.26
C ILE A 171 -7.93 -26.42 -22.31
N TYR A 172 -7.70 -25.12 -22.34
CA TYR A 172 -8.18 -24.23 -23.39
C TYR A 172 -7.06 -23.93 -24.40
N ARG A 173 -7.45 -23.67 -25.65
CA ARG A 173 -6.57 -23.20 -26.72
C ARG A 173 -7.17 -21.98 -27.40
N SER A 174 -6.36 -20.97 -27.65
CA SER A 174 -6.62 -19.92 -28.64
C SER A 174 -5.62 -20.02 -29.80
N THR A 175 -6.03 -19.53 -30.98
CA THR A 175 -5.19 -19.40 -32.17
C THR A 175 -5.27 -17.99 -32.79
N ASP A 176 -5.81 -17.05 -32.03
CA ASP A 176 -6.09 -15.65 -32.39
C ASP A 176 -5.66 -14.68 -31.27
N GLY A 177 -4.74 -15.09 -30.41
CA GLY A 177 -4.18 -14.26 -29.35
C GLY A 177 -5.12 -14.04 -28.16
N GLY A 178 -6.11 -14.91 -27.98
CA GLY A 178 -7.10 -14.89 -26.91
C GLY A 178 -8.43 -14.24 -27.27
N GLU A 179 -8.69 -13.88 -28.54
CA GLU A 179 -10.01 -13.37 -28.95
C GLU A 179 -11.09 -14.47 -28.84
N THR A 180 -10.73 -15.73 -29.10
CA THR A 180 -11.60 -16.89 -28.90
C THR A 180 -10.87 -18.08 -28.26
N TRP A 181 -11.61 -18.93 -27.54
CA TRP A 181 -11.08 -20.09 -26.81
C TRP A 181 -11.87 -21.37 -27.12
N ASP A 182 -11.15 -22.42 -27.54
CA ASP A 182 -11.64 -23.80 -27.61
C ASP A 182 -11.31 -24.52 -26.29
N LEU A 183 -12.30 -25.14 -25.62
CA LEU A 183 -12.05 -26.14 -24.58
C LEU A 183 -11.69 -27.47 -25.24
N ILE A 184 -10.39 -27.78 -25.31
CA ILE A 184 -9.84 -28.90 -26.09
C ILE A 184 -9.60 -30.19 -25.29
N LEU A 185 -9.55 -30.10 -23.96
CA LEU A 185 -9.53 -31.26 -23.07
C LEU A 185 -10.30 -30.94 -21.78
N HIS A 186 -11.32 -31.75 -21.48
CA HIS A 186 -12.11 -31.69 -20.26
C HIS A 186 -12.31 -33.11 -19.74
N VAL A 187 -12.23 -33.29 -18.42
CA VAL A 187 -12.42 -34.58 -17.74
C VAL A 187 -13.78 -34.62 -17.05
N ASP A 188 -13.97 -33.77 -16.03
CA ASP A 188 -15.25 -33.58 -15.32
C ASP A 188 -15.25 -32.25 -14.52
N GLU A 189 -16.33 -31.99 -13.76
CA GLU A 189 -16.55 -30.76 -12.97
C GLU A 189 -15.70 -30.61 -11.68
N ASN A 190 -14.92 -31.63 -11.31
CA ASN A 190 -14.05 -31.69 -10.12
C ASN A 190 -12.56 -31.81 -10.50
N SER A 191 -12.29 -32.41 -11.67
CA SER A 191 -10.94 -32.69 -12.16
C SER A 191 -10.40 -31.51 -12.97
N GLY A 192 -9.51 -30.75 -12.35
CA GLY A 192 -8.89 -29.54 -12.92
C GLY A 192 -7.54 -29.82 -13.56
N ALA A 193 -7.16 -29.04 -14.59
CA ALA A 193 -5.81 -29.12 -15.13
C ALA A 193 -4.82 -28.49 -14.14
N SER A 194 -3.92 -29.30 -13.57
CA SER A 194 -2.91 -28.85 -12.62
C SER A 194 -1.60 -28.42 -13.29
N ASP A 195 -1.29 -28.97 -14.47
CA ASP A 195 -0.08 -28.66 -15.24
C ASP A 195 -0.32 -28.89 -16.75
N LEU A 196 0.45 -28.19 -17.57
CA LEU A 196 0.54 -28.33 -19.02
C LEU A 196 1.99 -28.10 -19.49
N ALA A 197 2.61 -29.14 -20.06
CA ALA A 197 3.91 -29.07 -20.71
C ALA A 197 3.77 -29.13 -22.25
N MET A 198 4.72 -28.50 -22.95
CA MET A 198 4.80 -28.45 -24.42
C MET A 198 6.21 -28.85 -24.84
N ASP A 199 6.32 -29.75 -25.83
CA ASP A 199 7.60 -30.00 -26.49
C ASP A 199 7.98 -28.78 -27.33
N MET A 200 8.89 -27.96 -26.80
CA MET A 200 9.34 -26.73 -27.47
C MET A 200 10.15 -26.98 -28.74
N THR A 201 10.48 -28.25 -29.07
CA THR A 201 11.08 -28.64 -30.36
C THR A 201 10.04 -29.12 -31.39
N ASN A 202 8.83 -29.47 -30.95
CA ASN A 202 7.70 -29.87 -31.79
C ASN A 202 6.37 -29.53 -31.08
N PRO A 203 5.92 -28.26 -31.09
CA PRO A 203 4.82 -27.75 -30.25
C PRO A 203 3.42 -28.29 -30.56
N ARG A 204 3.30 -29.31 -31.42
CA ARG A 204 2.10 -30.16 -31.56
C ARG A 204 2.00 -31.24 -30.48
N ILE A 205 3.11 -31.53 -29.79
CA ILE A 205 3.13 -32.47 -28.67
C ILE A 205 2.92 -31.70 -27.37
N LEU A 206 1.83 -32.04 -26.69
CA LEU A 206 1.41 -31.45 -25.43
C LEU A 206 1.20 -32.57 -24.41
N TYR A 207 1.52 -32.28 -23.15
CA TYR A 207 1.30 -33.18 -22.03
C TYR A 207 0.53 -32.43 -20.94
N ALA A 208 -0.66 -32.91 -20.57
CA ALA A 208 -1.50 -32.30 -19.54
C ALA A 208 -1.60 -33.22 -18.34
N SER A 209 -1.62 -32.65 -17.13
CA SER A 209 -1.95 -33.39 -15.90
C SER A 209 -3.22 -32.84 -15.26
N PHE A 210 -4.05 -33.72 -14.72
CA PHE A 210 -5.27 -33.34 -14.00
C PHE A 210 -5.24 -33.81 -12.55
N TRP A 211 -5.96 -33.05 -11.73
CA TRP A 211 -6.11 -33.22 -10.30
C TRP A 211 -7.60 -33.11 -9.93
N ASP A 212 -8.20 -34.23 -9.50
CA ASP A 212 -9.52 -34.25 -8.87
C ASP A 212 -9.44 -33.63 -7.47
N HIS A 213 -10.07 -32.48 -7.28
CA HIS A 213 -10.00 -31.74 -6.02
C HIS A 213 -11.22 -30.90 -5.68
N ARG A 214 -11.40 -30.70 -4.37
CA ARG A 214 -12.30 -29.70 -3.76
C ARG A 214 -11.67 -29.20 -2.47
N ARG A 215 -11.89 -27.95 -2.12
CA ARG A 215 -11.65 -27.45 -0.75
C ARG A 215 -12.99 -27.11 -0.09
N LEU A 216 -13.16 -27.57 1.14
CA LEU A 216 -14.26 -27.27 2.05
C LEU A 216 -13.67 -26.54 3.27
N PRO A 217 -14.45 -25.77 4.04
CA PRO A 217 -13.95 -25.09 5.23
C PRO A 217 -13.23 -25.99 6.23
N TRP A 218 -13.63 -27.27 6.31
CA TRP A 218 -13.09 -28.28 7.22
C TRP A 218 -12.24 -29.36 6.55
N ARG A 219 -12.01 -29.31 5.22
CA ARG A 219 -11.31 -30.39 4.51
C ARG A 219 -10.79 -30.04 3.11
N VAL A 220 -9.55 -30.43 2.82
CA VAL A 220 -9.02 -30.63 1.46
C VAL A 220 -9.39 -32.04 0.95
N VAL A 221 -10.01 -32.09 -0.22
CA VAL A 221 -10.15 -33.31 -1.02
C VAL A 221 -9.09 -33.28 -2.11
N SER A 222 -8.19 -34.27 -2.10
CA SER A 222 -7.13 -34.43 -3.10
C SER A 222 -7.10 -35.89 -3.58
N GLY A 223 -7.64 -36.12 -4.77
CA GLY A 223 -7.55 -37.37 -5.52
C GLY A 223 -8.86 -38.13 -5.70
N GLY A 224 -9.04 -38.63 -6.92
CA GLY A 224 -10.21 -39.35 -7.42
C GLY A 224 -9.98 -39.87 -8.85
N GLU A 225 -11.05 -40.27 -9.54
CA GLU A 225 -10.95 -41.01 -10.82
C GLU A 225 -10.49 -40.14 -12.00
N GLY A 226 -10.64 -38.81 -11.93
CA GLY A 226 -10.23 -37.90 -13.01
C GLY A 226 -8.81 -37.32 -12.85
N SER A 227 -8.06 -37.71 -11.82
CA SER A 227 -6.63 -37.40 -11.73
C SER A 227 -5.81 -38.28 -12.70
N GLY A 228 -4.85 -37.70 -13.42
CA GLY A 228 -3.99 -38.47 -14.34
C GLY A 228 -3.22 -37.61 -15.34
N PHE A 229 -2.76 -38.24 -16.42
CA PHE A 229 -1.96 -37.60 -17.46
C PHE A 229 -2.43 -37.95 -18.88
N TRP A 230 -2.44 -36.94 -19.76
CA TRP A 230 -2.83 -37.07 -21.17
C TRP A 230 -1.75 -36.50 -22.08
N LYS A 231 -1.66 -37.06 -23.30
CA LYS A 231 -0.77 -36.62 -24.38
C LYS A 231 -1.58 -36.27 -25.62
N SER A 232 -1.27 -35.13 -26.24
CA SER A 232 -1.64 -34.83 -27.62
C SER A 232 -0.42 -34.91 -28.53
N THR A 233 -0.64 -35.18 -29.82
CA THR A 233 0.42 -35.15 -30.85
C THR A 233 0.05 -34.31 -32.08
N ASP A 234 -1.09 -33.61 -32.01
CA ASP A 234 -1.71 -32.84 -33.09
C ASP A 234 -2.11 -31.42 -32.66
N GLY A 235 -1.51 -30.88 -31.59
CA GLY A 235 -1.79 -29.51 -31.11
C GLY A 235 -3.10 -29.38 -30.33
N GLY A 236 -3.53 -30.47 -29.69
CA GLY A 236 -4.71 -30.52 -28.84
C GLY A 236 -6.00 -30.96 -29.51
N ASP A 237 -6.00 -31.27 -30.81
CA ASP A 237 -7.19 -31.75 -31.53
C ASP A 237 -7.61 -33.17 -31.08
N SER A 238 -6.67 -33.99 -30.60
CA SER A 238 -6.94 -35.25 -29.92
C SER A 238 -5.96 -35.54 -28.77
N TRP A 239 -6.44 -36.33 -27.80
CA TRP A 239 -5.72 -36.67 -26.58
C TRP A 239 -5.83 -38.17 -26.28
N GLN A 240 -4.75 -38.75 -25.75
CA GLN A 240 -4.70 -40.11 -25.23
C GLN A 240 -4.21 -40.11 -23.78
N GLU A 241 -4.77 -40.97 -22.92
CA GLU A 241 -4.23 -41.21 -21.59
C GLU A 241 -2.83 -41.86 -21.67
N ILE A 242 -1.94 -41.47 -20.76
CA ILE A 242 -0.56 -41.97 -20.67
C ILE A 242 -0.23 -42.48 -19.25
N ASN A 243 -1.21 -43.10 -18.59
CA ASN A 243 -1.10 -43.52 -17.18
C ASN A 243 -0.37 -44.86 -16.93
N ALA A 244 0.29 -45.43 -17.95
CA ALA A 244 0.87 -46.76 -17.87
C ALA A 244 2.09 -46.82 -16.92
N GLY A 245 1.94 -47.50 -15.78
CA GLY A 245 2.99 -47.60 -14.74
C GLY A 245 2.79 -46.66 -13.55
N LEU A 246 1.75 -45.83 -13.57
CA LEU A 246 1.35 -44.96 -12.47
C LEU A 246 0.36 -45.65 -11.50
N PRO A 247 0.13 -45.09 -10.29
CA PRO A 247 -0.89 -45.56 -9.36
C PRO A 247 -2.33 -45.38 -9.91
N GLU A 248 -3.26 -46.24 -9.49
CA GLU A 248 -4.69 -46.11 -9.88
C GLU A 248 -5.41 -44.94 -9.19
N LEU A 249 -5.01 -44.60 -7.96
CA LEU A 249 -5.51 -43.43 -7.22
C LEU A 249 -4.40 -42.40 -7.12
N MET A 250 -4.63 -41.21 -7.70
CA MET A 250 -3.68 -40.09 -7.72
C MET A 250 -4.35 -38.83 -7.18
N GLY A 251 -3.60 -38.05 -6.40
CA GLY A 251 -3.98 -36.74 -5.88
C GLY A 251 -3.52 -35.65 -6.83
N LYS A 252 -2.85 -34.61 -6.32
CA LYS A 252 -2.22 -33.62 -7.20
C LYS A 252 -1.15 -34.28 -8.07
N THR A 253 -1.04 -33.78 -9.29
CA THR A 253 -0.09 -34.21 -10.33
C THR A 253 0.58 -32.98 -10.96
N ALA A 254 1.82 -33.14 -11.41
CA ALA A 254 2.55 -32.15 -12.22
C ALA A 254 3.44 -32.87 -13.25
N ILE A 255 3.74 -32.23 -14.38
CA ILE A 255 4.47 -32.85 -15.51
C ILE A 255 5.35 -31.86 -16.26
N ASP A 256 6.56 -32.28 -16.62
CA ASP A 256 7.41 -31.52 -17.52
C ASP A 256 8.19 -32.41 -18.51
N VAL A 257 8.53 -31.84 -19.66
CA VAL A 257 9.27 -32.49 -20.75
C VAL A 257 10.63 -31.81 -20.92
N SER A 258 11.70 -32.60 -20.96
CA SER A 258 13.05 -32.02 -21.08
C SER A 258 13.26 -31.42 -22.47
N ARG A 259 13.57 -30.12 -22.54
CA ARG A 259 14.01 -29.48 -23.81
C ARG A 259 15.33 -30.07 -24.34
N ALA A 260 16.15 -30.65 -23.46
CA ALA A 260 17.39 -31.34 -23.84
C ALA A 260 17.14 -32.71 -24.48
N ASN A 261 16.03 -33.38 -24.15
CA ASN A 261 15.61 -34.65 -24.73
C ASN A 261 14.07 -34.81 -24.70
N PRO A 262 13.36 -34.63 -25.84
CA PRO A 262 11.88 -34.66 -25.87
C PRO A 262 11.26 -36.04 -25.66
N ASP A 263 12.05 -37.13 -25.67
CA ASP A 263 11.57 -38.47 -25.27
C ASP A 263 11.56 -38.62 -23.73
N ARG A 264 12.15 -37.69 -22.98
CA ARG A 264 12.25 -37.72 -21.51
C ARG A 264 11.24 -36.80 -20.84
N LEU A 265 10.43 -37.39 -19.95
CA LEU A 265 9.50 -36.67 -19.10
C LEU A 265 9.71 -37.01 -17.63
N PHE A 266 9.34 -36.05 -16.79
CA PHE A 266 9.23 -36.20 -15.35
C PHE A 266 7.81 -35.88 -14.91
N ALA A 267 7.26 -36.70 -14.01
CA ALA A 267 5.94 -36.49 -13.42
C ALA A 267 6.01 -36.63 -11.91
N MET A 268 5.45 -35.67 -11.19
CA MET A 268 5.26 -35.74 -9.74
C MET A 268 3.83 -36.20 -9.46
N VAL A 269 3.68 -37.18 -8.55
CA VAL A 269 2.39 -37.82 -8.27
C VAL A 269 2.17 -37.95 -6.76
N GLU A 270 1.09 -37.36 -6.26
CA GLU A 270 0.54 -37.69 -4.94
C GLU A 270 -0.13 -39.06 -4.98
N ALA A 271 0.43 -40.04 -4.27
CA ALA A 271 -0.21 -41.33 -4.00
C ALA A 271 0.38 -41.96 -2.73
N ASP A 272 -0.39 -42.82 -2.06
CA ASP A 272 0.15 -43.69 -1.01
C ASP A 272 -0.63 -45.03 -0.97
N PRO A 273 0.05 -46.18 -1.16
CA PRO A 273 1.47 -46.34 -1.51
C PRO A 273 1.77 -45.90 -2.96
N GLY A 274 3.05 -45.65 -3.26
CA GLY A 274 3.54 -45.50 -4.65
C GLY A 274 3.60 -44.07 -5.21
N GLY A 275 3.39 -43.03 -4.39
CA GLY A 275 3.61 -41.65 -4.81
C GLY A 275 5.09 -41.24 -4.79
N GLY A 276 5.43 -40.23 -5.60
CA GLY A 276 6.80 -39.76 -5.78
C GLY A 276 7.07 -39.17 -7.15
N LEU A 277 8.34 -39.17 -7.55
CA LEU A 277 8.78 -38.77 -8.88
C LEU A 277 8.83 -39.98 -9.80
N PHE A 278 8.13 -39.88 -10.91
CA PHE A 278 8.15 -40.81 -12.03
C PHE A 278 8.94 -40.22 -13.21
N ARG A 279 9.53 -41.10 -14.00
CA ARG A 279 10.22 -40.77 -15.25
C ARG A 279 9.73 -41.66 -16.38
N SER A 280 9.55 -41.06 -17.55
CA SER A 280 9.45 -41.77 -18.83
C SER A 280 10.71 -41.45 -19.66
N ASP A 281 11.20 -42.45 -20.39
CA ASP A 281 12.25 -42.32 -21.41
C ASP A 281 11.70 -42.73 -22.81
N ASP A 282 10.37 -42.74 -22.96
CA ASP A 282 9.62 -43.18 -24.14
C ASP A 282 8.44 -42.24 -24.46
N ALA A 283 8.63 -40.93 -24.21
CA ALA A 283 7.66 -39.87 -24.50
C ALA A 283 6.28 -40.07 -23.83
N GLY A 284 6.23 -40.73 -22.66
CA GLY A 284 5.01 -41.01 -21.89
C GLY A 284 4.35 -42.34 -22.20
N ASP A 285 4.90 -43.19 -23.07
CA ASP A 285 4.33 -44.52 -23.34
C ASP A 285 4.38 -45.45 -22.09
N SER A 286 5.38 -45.27 -21.22
CA SER A 286 5.44 -45.93 -19.90
C SER A 286 6.23 -45.15 -18.84
N TRP A 287 5.82 -45.28 -17.58
CA TRP A 287 6.43 -44.60 -16.44
C TRP A 287 7.15 -45.55 -15.48
N THR A 288 8.27 -45.08 -14.93
CA THR A 288 9.02 -45.74 -13.85
C THR A 288 9.15 -44.80 -12.66
N LEU A 289 8.76 -45.28 -11.47
CA LEU A 289 8.99 -44.60 -10.20
C LEU A 289 10.50 -44.56 -9.90
N VAL A 290 11.10 -43.36 -9.91
CA VAL A 290 12.55 -43.16 -9.71
C VAL A 290 12.90 -42.68 -8.30
N SER A 291 11.96 -42.04 -7.58
CA SER A 291 12.14 -41.64 -6.17
C SER A 291 10.82 -41.59 -5.41
N GLU A 292 10.74 -42.32 -4.29
CA GLU A 292 9.60 -42.34 -3.35
C GLU A 292 9.74 -41.32 -2.20
N SER A 293 10.80 -40.49 -2.23
CA SER A 293 11.21 -39.67 -1.09
C SER A 293 10.10 -38.73 -0.59
N TRP A 294 9.77 -38.81 0.69
CA TRP A 294 8.80 -37.90 1.31
C TRP A 294 9.22 -36.42 1.20
N THR A 295 10.52 -36.12 1.15
CA THR A 295 11.06 -34.76 1.02
C THR A 295 10.71 -34.07 -0.31
N ILE A 296 10.22 -34.79 -1.32
CA ILE A 296 9.72 -34.19 -2.57
C ILE A 296 8.18 -34.25 -2.70
N ARG A 297 7.45 -34.85 -1.75
CA ARG A 297 5.99 -35.07 -1.84
C ARG A 297 5.19 -34.81 -0.55
N ALA A 298 5.77 -34.07 0.39
CA ALA A 298 5.30 -34.01 1.78
C ALA A 298 3.90 -33.40 1.99
N ARG A 299 3.50 -32.42 1.17
CA ARG A 299 2.22 -31.69 1.27
C ARG A 299 1.72 -31.34 -0.14
N ALA A 300 1.20 -32.35 -0.83
CA ALA A 300 1.07 -32.33 -2.28
C ALA A 300 0.27 -31.14 -2.84
N TRP A 301 -0.96 -30.89 -2.38
CA TRP A 301 -1.83 -29.84 -2.92
C TRP A 301 -1.16 -28.44 -3.01
N TYR A 302 -0.25 -28.13 -2.07
CA TYR A 302 0.45 -26.85 -1.99
C TYR A 302 1.73 -26.81 -2.83
N TYR A 303 2.35 -27.97 -3.11
CA TYR A 303 3.66 -28.06 -3.75
C TYR A 303 3.64 -29.05 -4.94
N ILE A 304 4.76 -29.77 -5.14
CA ILE A 304 5.01 -30.87 -6.09
C ILE A 304 5.09 -30.48 -7.57
N GLU A 305 5.32 -29.21 -7.87
CA GLU A 305 5.70 -28.79 -9.22
C GLU A 305 7.06 -29.36 -9.62
N VAL A 306 7.19 -29.76 -10.89
CA VAL A 306 8.41 -30.37 -11.44
C VAL A 306 8.90 -29.58 -12.65
N TYR A 307 10.22 -29.43 -12.77
CA TYR A 307 10.87 -28.70 -13.85
C TYR A 307 12.10 -29.48 -14.33
N ALA A 308 12.11 -29.89 -15.59
CA ALA A 308 13.27 -30.48 -16.24
C ALA A 308 14.26 -29.38 -16.61
N ASP A 309 15.56 -29.63 -16.47
CA ASP A 309 16.56 -28.70 -16.95
C ASP A 309 16.51 -28.62 -18.50
N PRO A 310 16.47 -27.42 -19.09
CA PRO A 310 16.33 -27.26 -20.53
C PRO A 310 17.63 -27.57 -21.30
N VAL A 311 18.77 -27.71 -20.61
CA VAL A 311 20.10 -27.93 -21.20
C VAL A 311 20.68 -29.31 -20.83
N ASP A 312 20.34 -29.86 -19.66
CA ASP A 312 20.83 -31.17 -19.18
C ASP A 312 19.69 -32.18 -18.91
N GLU A 313 19.63 -33.26 -19.70
CA GLU A 313 18.57 -34.27 -19.60
C GLU A 313 18.55 -35.08 -18.28
N GLU A 314 19.64 -35.12 -17.49
CA GLU A 314 19.64 -35.80 -16.18
C GLU A 314 19.37 -34.84 -15.00
N THR A 315 19.28 -33.52 -15.22
CA THR A 315 18.98 -32.55 -14.15
C THR A 315 17.47 -32.27 -14.08
N VAL A 316 16.91 -32.37 -12.87
CA VAL A 316 15.48 -32.13 -12.60
C VAL A 316 15.29 -31.48 -11.23
N TYR A 317 14.35 -30.56 -11.16
CA TYR A 317 14.03 -29.75 -10.00
C TYR A 317 12.61 -30.07 -9.52
N VAL A 318 12.39 -30.04 -8.20
CA VAL A 318 11.05 -30.17 -7.59
C VAL A 318 10.83 -29.01 -6.61
N MET A 319 9.71 -28.32 -6.78
CA MET A 319 9.25 -27.28 -5.86
C MET A 319 8.53 -27.92 -4.67
N ASN A 320 9.01 -27.60 -3.47
CA ASN A 320 8.44 -28.05 -2.20
C ASN A 320 8.81 -27.04 -1.11
N ALA A 321 8.44 -27.30 0.15
CA ALA A 321 8.89 -26.50 1.30
C ALA A 321 10.41 -26.20 1.25
N PRO A 322 11.30 -27.19 0.96
CA PRO A 322 12.64 -26.94 0.43
C PRO A 322 12.67 -26.95 -1.11
N PHE A 323 13.49 -26.09 -1.72
CA PHE A 323 13.85 -26.21 -3.13
C PHE A 323 14.73 -27.47 -3.32
N MET A 324 14.29 -28.45 -4.12
CA MET A 324 15.02 -29.70 -4.35
C MET A 324 15.58 -29.79 -5.78
N LYS A 325 16.85 -30.20 -5.92
CA LYS A 325 17.55 -30.47 -7.19
C LYS A 325 18.08 -31.90 -7.23
N SER A 326 17.95 -32.55 -8.38
CA SER A 326 18.59 -33.82 -8.74
C SER A 326 19.45 -33.61 -10.00
N VAL A 327 20.55 -34.35 -10.11
CA VAL A 327 21.49 -34.35 -11.27
C VAL A 327 21.77 -35.78 -11.76
N ASP A 328 20.90 -36.72 -11.39
CA ASP A 328 21.01 -38.15 -11.69
C ASP A 328 19.69 -38.72 -12.19
N GLY A 329 18.93 -37.93 -12.95
CA GLY A 329 17.66 -38.32 -13.57
C GLY A 329 16.55 -38.58 -12.54
N GLY A 330 16.55 -37.83 -11.43
CA GLY A 330 15.51 -37.86 -10.40
C GLY A 330 15.68 -38.93 -9.31
N ARG A 331 16.83 -39.61 -9.23
CA ARG A 331 17.04 -40.75 -8.31
C ARG A 331 17.46 -40.29 -6.92
N THR A 332 18.30 -39.26 -6.83
CA THR A 332 18.73 -38.63 -5.58
C THR A 332 18.58 -37.12 -5.64
N PHE A 333 18.30 -36.52 -4.48
CA PHE A 333 17.97 -35.10 -4.36
C PHE A 333 18.79 -34.41 -3.26
N SER A 334 19.17 -33.17 -3.51
CA SER A 334 19.76 -32.24 -2.55
C SER A 334 18.99 -30.92 -2.52
N SER A 335 18.92 -30.27 -1.36
CA SER A 335 18.29 -28.95 -1.24
C SER A 335 19.19 -27.86 -1.80
N VAL A 336 18.60 -26.93 -2.54
CA VAL A 336 19.21 -25.65 -2.97
C VAL A 336 18.94 -24.61 -1.89
N ALA A 337 19.93 -23.78 -1.56
CA ALA A 337 19.75 -22.70 -0.59
C ALA A 337 19.05 -21.51 -1.26
N VAL A 338 17.96 -21.04 -0.64
CA VAL A 338 17.11 -19.93 -1.13
C VAL A 338 16.86 -18.90 -0.03
N PRO A 339 16.49 -17.65 -0.36
CA PRO A 339 16.21 -16.62 0.65
C PRO A 339 14.98 -16.92 1.51
N HIS A 340 14.03 -17.71 0.99
CA HIS A 340 12.79 -18.10 1.66
C HIS A 340 12.38 -19.54 1.28
N GLY A 341 11.68 -20.24 2.18
CA GLY A 341 11.10 -21.56 1.92
C GLY A 341 9.86 -21.50 1.03
N ASP A 342 9.24 -22.67 0.82
CA ASP A 342 7.91 -22.83 0.22
C ASP A 342 7.86 -22.41 -1.25
N GLN A 343 8.48 -23.24 -2.10
CA GLN A 343 8.64 -22.94 -3.51
C GLN A 343 7.38 -23.32 -4.31
N HIS A 344 7.07 -22.49 -5.31
CA HIS A 344 5.90 -22.68 -6.17
C HIS A 344 6.25 -22.66 -7.67
N ASP A 345 7.13 -21.76 -8.15
CA ASP A 345 7.50 -21.71 -9.58
C ASP A 345 9.01 -21.59 -9.80
N LEU A 346 9.47 -22.07 -10.95
CA LEU A 346 10.85 -22.01 -11.41
C LEU A 346 10.90 -21.83 -12.93
N TRP A 347 11.44 -20.69 -13.37
CA TRP A 347 11.88 -20.52 -14.75
C TRP A 347 13.39 -20.67 -14.84
N ILE A 348 13.83 -21.48 -15.81
CA ILE A 348 15.23 -21.73 -16.15
C ILE A 348 15.44 -21.21 -17.57
N ASN A 349 16.46 -20.37 -17.81
CA ASN A 349 16.69 -19.83 -19.14
C ASN A 349 17.09 -20.98 -20.10
N PRO A 350 16.33 -21.23 -21.19
CA PRO A 350 16.62 -22.32 -22.12
C PRO A 350 17.90 -22.12 -22.94
N LEU A 351 18.54 -20.93 -22.85
CA LEU A 351 19.80 -20.62 -23.52
C LEU A 351 21.02 -20.70 -22.56
N ASP A 352 20.79 -20.69 -21.25
CA ASP A 352 21.84 -20.69 -20.21
C ASP A 352 21.23 -21.10 -18.85
N ASN A 353 21.33 -22.38 -18.47
CA ASN A 353 20.68 -22.92 -17.28
C ASN A 353 21.29 -22.45 -15.95
N GLU A 354 22.36 -21.65 -15.97
CA GLU A 354 22.84 -20.91 -14.80
C GLU A 354 21.92 -19.73 -14.44
N VAL A 355 21.08 -19.27 -15.37
CA VAL A 355 20.18 -18.12 -15.21
C VAL A 355 18.76 -18.58 -14.88
N MET A 356 18.25 -18.19 -13.71
CA MET A 356 17.00 -18.70 -13.15
C MET A 356 16.20 -17.60 -12.44
N VAL A 357 14.87 -17.71 -12.40
CA VAL A 357 14.02 -17.01 -11.43
C VAL A 357 13.11 -18.01 -10.73
N ASN A 358 12.97 -17.84 -9.42
CA ASN A 358 12.19 -18.69 -8.55
C ASN A 358 11.11 -17.85 -7.83
N ALA A 359 9.90 -18.41 -7.72
CA ALA A 359 8.78 -17.87 -6.95
C ALA A 359 8.50 -18.75 -5.73
N ASN A 360 8.30 -18.11 -4.58
CA ASN A 360 8.01 -18.76 -3.31
C ASN A 360 7.19 -17.85 -2.38
N ASP A 361 6.89 -18.32 -1.16
CA ASP A 361 6.05 -17.59 -0.20
C ASP A 361 6.67 -16.27 0.30
N GLY A 362 7.96 -16.03 0.03
CA GLY A 362 8.67 -14.76 0.25
C GLY A 362 8.77 -13.84 -0.98
N GLY A 363 8.12 -14.17 -2.10
CA GLY A 363 8.15 -13.41 -3.35
C GLY A 363 9.08 -14.02 -4.40
N ALA A 364 9.60 -13.22 -5.34
CA ALA A 364 10.51 -13.73 -6.38
C ALA A 364 11.99 -13.41 -6.12
N ASN A 365 12.87 -14.30 -6.59
CA ASN A 365 14.32 -14.13 -6.48
C ASN A 365 15.05 -14.72 -7.71
N VAL A 366 16.15 -14.07 -8.12
CA VAL A 366 16.87 -14.31 -9.39
C VAL A 366 18.29 -14.83 -9.14
N SER A 367 18.76 -15.79 -9.94
CA SER A 367 20.12 -16.35 -9.92
C SER A 367 20.81 -16.26 -11.29
N PHE A 368 22.15 -16.20 -11.28
CA PHE A 368 23.05 -16.26 -12.44
C PHE A 368 24.17 -17.31 -12.25
N ASN A 369 23.95 -18.26 -11.33
CA ASN A 369 24.88 -19.32 -10.98
C ASN A 369 24.14 -20.58 -10.51
N GLY A 370 23.07 -20.96 -11.22
CA GLY A 370 22.41 -22.26 -11.07
C GLY A 370 21.78 -22.50 -9.69
N GLY A 371 21.51 -21.42 -8.95
CA GLY A 371 20.97 -21.42 -7.60
C GLY A 371 22.00 -21.35 -6.45
N ASP A 372 23.28 -21.15 -6.72
CA ASP A 372 24.31 -20.95 -5.67
C ASP A 372 24.09 -19.65 -4.87
N THR A 373 23.58 -18.59 -5.52
CA THR A 373 23.19 -17.32 -4.89
C THR A 373 21.98 -16.68 -5.57
N TRP A 374 21.23 -15.86 -4.82
CA TRP A 374 19.97 -15.26 -5.24
C TRP A 374 19.88 -13.77 -4.91
N SER A 375 19.04 -13.03 -5.64
CA SER A 375 18.65 -11.65 -5.32
C SER A 375 17.86 -11.57 -3.99
N THR A 376 17.77 -10.36 -3.42
CA THR A 376 16.98 -10.13 -2.19
C THR A 376 15.47 -10.16 -2.44
N GLN A 377 14.71 -10.51 -1.40
CA GLN A 377 13.25 -10.34 -1.30
C GLN A 377 12.86 -9.19 -0.34
N GLN A 378 13.84 -8.52 0.28
CA GLN A 378 13.65 -7.38 1.19
C GLN A 378 13.53 -6.04 0.43
N ASN A 379 12.92 -6.07 -0.76
CA ASN A 379 12.69 -4.93 -1.66
C ASN A 379 11.32 -4.99 -2.37
N GLN A 380 10.41 -5.86 -1.94
CA GLN A 380 9.13 -6.14 -2.59
C GLN A 380 7.98 -5.77 -1.61
N PRO A 381 7.13 -4.76 -1.89
CA PRO A 381 6.01 -4.41 -1.02
C PRO A 381 4.81 -5.31 -1.32
N THR A 382 5.01 -6.62 -1.15
CA THR A 382 4.02 -7.66 -1.45
C THR A 382 3.62 -8.47 -0.22
N ALA A 383 3.81 -7.90 0.98
CA ALA A 383 3.40 -8.53 2.22
C ALA A 383 1.88 -8.73 2.27
N GLN A 384 1.44 -9.88 2.74
CA GLN A 384 0.03 -10.22 2.95
C GLN A 384 -0.25 -10.24 4.45
N PHE A 385 -1.18 -9.40 4.92
CA PHE A 385 -1.52 -9.23 6.33
C PHE A 385 -2.91 -9.75 6.63
N TYR A 386 -3.05 -10.62 7.63
CA TYR A 386 -4.35 -11.21 7.99
C TYR A 386 -5.27 -10.25 8.76
N ARG A 387 -4.69 -9.39 9.60
CA ARG A 387 -5.37 -8.45 10.52
C ARG A 387 -4.51 -7.21 10.73
N VAL A 388 -5.12 -6.10 11.15
CA VAL A 388 -4.41 -4.87 11.55
C VAL A 388 -4.73 -4.49 12.99
N ASN A 389 -3.74 -3.95 13.70
CA ASN A 389 -3.94 -3.23 14.97
C ASN A 389 -3.01 -2.00 15.06
N LEU A 390 -3.33 -1.02 15.91
CA LEU A 390 -2.69 0.30 15.95
C LEU A 390 -2.36 0.70 17.40
N ASP A 391 -1.24 1.37 17.64
CA ASP A 391 -0.92 1.96 18.97
C ASP A 391 -1.11 3.48 19.01
N ASP A 392 -1.01 4.09 20.20
CA ASP A 392 -1.11 5.53 20.40
C ASP A 392 0.25 6.24 20.60
N ARG A 393 1.36 5.60 20.20
CA ARG A 393 2.69 6.23 20.23
C ARG A 393 2.79 7.35 19.18
N PHE A 394 3.89 8.11 19.19
CA PHE A 394 4.16 9.08 18.13
C PHE A 394 5.60 8.95 17.60
N PRO A 395 5.81 8.64 16.30
CA PRO A 395 4.78 8.15 15.38
C PRO A 395 4.15 6.85 15.88
N TYR A 396 2.86 6.66 15.61
CA TYR A 396 2.17 5.42 15.95
C TYR A 396 2.70 4.26 15.10
N HIS A 397 2.49 3.02 15.54
CA HIS A 397 2.83 1.85 14.73
C HIS A 397 1.59 1.06 14.31
N VAL A 398 1.70 0.46 13.13
CA VAL A 398 0.74 -0.48 12.55
C VAL A 398 1.26 -1.89 12.76
N TYR A 399 0.40 -2.79 13.25
CA TYR A 399 0.74 -4.15 13.64
C TYR A 399 -0.02 -5.18 12.82
N GLY A 400 0.60 -6.34 12.57
CA GLY A 400 -0.10 -7.49 11.99
C GLY A 400 0.82 -8.70 11.74
N GLY A 401 0.22 -9.89 11.65
CA GLY A 401 0.87 -11.10 11.15
C GLY A 401 1.06 -11.07 9.64
N GLN A 402 2.30 -11.18 9.16
CA GLN A 402 2.58 -11.38 7.73
C GLN A 402 2.66 -12.87 7.40
N GLN A 403 1.87 -13.29 6.41
CA GLN A 403 1.89 -14.60 5.74
C GLN A 403 3.31 -15.16 5.53
N ASP A 404 3.56 -16.39 6.04
CA ASP A 404 4.80 -17.17 6.07
C ASP A 404 6.06 -16.41 6.56
N ASN A 405 5.87 -15.31 7.29
CA ASN A 405 6.94 -14.51 7.86
C ASN A 405 6.68 -14.16 9.34
N SER A 406 7.44 -13.22 9.89
CA SER A 406 7.13 -12.70 11.22
C SER A 406 5.89 -11.79 11.20
N SER A 407 5.16 -11.75 12.31
CA SER A 407 4.42 -10.55 12.71
C SER A 407 5.34 -9.33 12.73
N VAL A 408 4.78 -8.13 12.56
CA VAL A 408 5.56 -6.87 12.57
C VAL A 408 4.83 -5.77 13.32
N ALA A 409 5.60 -4.77 13.75
CA ALA A 409 5.16 -3.41 14.01
C ALA A 409 5.92 -2.47 13.05
N ILE A 410 5.23 -1.55 12.36
CA ILE A 410 5.83 -0.57 11.44
C ILE A 410 5.34 0.85 11.78
N ALA A 411 6.28 1.80 11.90
CA ALA A 411 5.94 3.19 12.20
C ALA A 411 5.18 3.86 11.03
N SER A 412 4.14 4.64 11.34
CA SER A 412 3.31 5.32 10.36
C SER A 412 4.03 6.44 9.59
N ARG A 413 5.19 6.90 10.07
CA ARG A 413 6.06 7.89 9.40
C ARG A 413 7.51 7.81 9.94
N GLY A 414 8.49 8.01 9.06
CA GLY A 414 9.93 7.88 9.37
C GLY A 414 10.80 9.03 8.85
N PRO A 415 12.01 9.28 9.39
CA PRO A 415 12.89 10.33 8.87
C PRO A 415 13.42 10.00 7.47
N GLY A 416 12.93 10.75 6.46
CA GLY A 416 13.26 10.55 5.04
C GLY A 416 12.49 9.41 4.36
N GLY A 417 11.28 9.09 4.83
CA GLY A 417 10.49 7.93 4.41
C GLY A 417 10.56 6.78 5.41
N ILE A 418 9.79 5.73 5.14
CA ILE A 418 9.65 4.54 6.01
C ILE A 418 10.48 3.40 5.41
N GLY A 419 11.56 3.01 6.07
CA GLY A 419 12.50 1.99 5.60
C GLY A 419 12.59 0.77 6.50
N TRP A 420 13.54 -0.11 6.21
CA TRP A 420 13.83 -1.33 6.99
C TRP A 420 14.17 -1.09 8.47
N LYS A 421 14.53 0.14 8.83
CA LYS A 421 14.85 0.58 10.21
C LYS A 421 13.60 0.97 11.02
N ASP A 422 12.49 1.22 10.33
CA ASP A 422 11.25 1.79 10.89
C ASP A 422 10.16 0.71 11.12
N TRP A 423 10.52 -0.57 10.95
CA TRP A 423 9.71 -1.73 11.33
C TRP A 423 10.56 -2.83 11.94
N TYR A 424 9.94 -3.70 12.74
CA TYR A 424 10.59 -4.84 13.40
C TYR A 424 9.57 -5.93 13.75
N SER A 425 10.05 -7.14 14.04
CA SER A 425 9.20 -8.27 14.45
C SER A 425 8.71 -8.16 15.89
N VAL A 426 7.49 -8.62 16.16
CA VAL A 426 6.91 -8.75 17.51
C VAL A 426 6.66 -10.23 17.85
N GLY A 427 5.88 -10.54 18.90
CA GLY A 427 5.55 -11.92 19.28
C GLY A 427 4.70 -12.68 18.24
N GLY A 428 4.42 -13.96 18.50
CA GLY A 428 3.59 -14.79 17.61
C GLY A 428 4.34 -15.29 16.36
N CYS A 429 3.59 -15.53 15.28
CA CYS A 429 4.13 -15.93 13.97
C CYS A 429 3.35 -15.28 12.80
N GLU A 430 3.38 -15.89 11.61
CA GLU A 430 2.75 -15.36 10.39
C GLU A 430 1.27 -14.98 10.52
N SER A 431 0.48 -15.75 11.27
CA SER A 431 -0.97 -15.57 11.37
C SER A 431 -1.42 -14.76 12.59
N ALA A 432 -0.48 -14.09 13.26
CA ALA A 432 -0.76 -13.30 14.44
C ALA A 432 -1.85 -12.24 14.19
N ARG A 433 -2.79 -12.14 15.13
CA ARG A 433 -3.59 -10.95 15.41
C ARG A 433 -3.00 -10.33 16.68
N PRO A 434 -2.05 -9.38 16.58
CA PRO A 434 -1.39 -8.81 17.75
C PRO A 434 -2.33 -7.83 18.47
N ASP A 435 -2.29 -7.83 19.80
CA ASP A 435 -3.02 -6.87 20.62
C ASP A 435 -2.25 -6.50 21.90
N PHE A 436 -2.54 -5.34 22.47
CA PHE A 436 -1.71 -4.68 23.50
C PHE A 436 -2.50 -3.57 24.22
N ASP A 437 -1.83 -2.89 25.16
CA ASP A 437 -2.27 -1.59 25.69
C ASP A 437 -1.83 -0.49 24.69
N ASP A 438 -2.78 0.26 24.12
CA ASP A 438 -2.49 1.25 23.06
C ASP A 438 -1.59 2.40 23.54
N ASP A 439 -1.73 2.81 24.81
CA ASP A 439 -0.95 3.87 25.45
C ASP A 439 0.48 3.38 25.84
N ASP A 440 0.61 2.15 26.33
CA ASP A 440 1.90 1.48 26.62
C ASP A 440 2.01 0.08 25.98
N PRO A 441 2.31 0.00 24.66
CA PRO A 441 2.43 -1.26 23.92
C PRO A 441 3.76 -1.98 24.22
N ARG A 442 4.19 -1.96 25.48
CA ARG A 442 5.34 -2.71 25.99
C ARG A 442 5.11 -4.21 25.93
N PHE A 443 3.92 -4.67 26.28
CA PHE A 443 3.54 -6.08 26.23
C PHE A 443 2.60 -6.30 25.05
N VAL A 444 3.04 -7.11 24.09
CA VAL A 444 2.24 -7.46 22.89
C VAL A 444 1.86 -8.93 22.97
N TYR A 445 0.56 -9.19 22.96
CA TYR A 445 -0.01 -10.53 22.88
C TYR A 445 -0.23 -10.89 21.43
N ALA A 446 0.48 -11.90 20.96
CA ALA A 446 0.46 -12.26 19.55
C ALA A 446 0.42 -13.77 19.36
N GLY A 447 -0.50 -14.16 18.48
CA GLY A 447 -0.83 -15.55 18.19
C GLY A 447 -0.01 -16.16 17.06
N CYS A 448 -0.27 -17.42 16.82
CA CYS A 448 0.17 -18.20 15.69
C CYS A 448 -0.89 -19.27 15.40
N TYR A 449 -0.84 -19.88 14.22
CA TYR A 449 -1.72 -21.00 13.88
C TYR A 449 -1.59 -22.12 14.92
N MET A 450 -2.58 -23.02 14.98
CA MET A 450 -2.70 -24.06 16.03
C MET A 450 -2.98 -23.53 17.45
N GLY A 451 -3.39 -22.27 17.63
CA GLY A 451 -3.76 -21.73 18.95
C GLY A 451 -2.57 -21.44 19.87
N ILE A 452 -1.38 -21.29 19.29
CA ILE A 452 -0.19 -20.82 19.99
C ILE A 452 -0.38 -19.33 20.28
N ILE A 453 -0.15 -18.90 21.51
CA ILE A 453 -0.24 -17.51 21.94
C ILE A 453 0.94 -17.15 22.84
N SER A 454 1.49 -15.96 22.64
CA SER A 454 2.68 -15.49 23.33
C SER A 454 2.58 -14.03 23.75
N GLU A 455 3.18 -13.68 24.88
CA GLU A 455 3.48 -12.31 25.28
C GLU A 455 4.91 -11.95 24.86
N TYR A 456 5.09 -10.79 24.24
CA TYR A 456 6.38 -10.19 23.89
C TYR A 456 6.61 -8.91 24.70
N ASP A 457 7.78 -8.77 25.35
CA ASP A 457 8.17 -7.57 26.11
C ASP A 457 9.21 -6.73 25.33
N HIS A 458 8.81 -5.55 24.87
CA HIS A 458 9.66 -4.60 24.13
C HIS A 458 10.87 -4.09 24.93
N VAL A 459 10.87 -4.19 26.27
CA VAL A 459 12.01 -3.75 27.10
C VAL A 459 13.10 -4.81 27.16
N THR A 460 12.74 -6.10 27.08
CA THR A 460 13.69 -7.22 27.17
C THR A 460 13.95 -7.93 25.84
N ASN A 461 13.16 -7.63 24.80
CA ASN A 461 13.13 -8.35 23.52
C ASN A 461 13.00 -9.87 23.73
N SER A 462 12.10 -10.28 24.60
CA SER A 462 11.88 -11.69 24.94
C SER A 462 10.40 -12.06 24.86
N THR A 463 10.15 -13.33 24.51
CA THR A 463 8.81 -13.90 24.34
C THR A 463 8.53 -14.96 25.39
N ARG A 464 7.29 -15.00 25.88
CA ARG A 464 6.77 -15.96 26.86
C ARG A 464 5.54 -16.68 26.28
N ASP A 465 5.56 -18.00 26.25
CA ASP A 465 4.36 -18.79 25.97
C ASP A 465 3.34 -18.62 27.11
N ILE A 466 2.09 -18.38 26.74
CA ILE A 466 0.98 -18.17 27.67
C ILE A 466 -0.25 -19.00 27.29
N ALA A 467 -0.08 -20.11 26.56
CA ALA A 467 -1.20 -20.89 26.04
C ALA A 467 -2.05 -21.51 27.17
N ALA A 468 -3.37 -21.33 27.10
CA ALA A 468 -4.31 -21.87 28.09
C ALA A 468 -4.30 -23.41 28.18
N TYR A 469 -3.91 -24.09 27.09
CA TYR A 469 -3.73 -25.53 27.05
C TYR A 469 -2.66 -25.92 26.01
N PRO A 470 -1.36 -25.98 26.40
CA PRO A 470 -0.27 -26.25 25.47
C PRO A 470 -0.29 -27.71 25.01
N VAL A 471 -0.77 -27.92 23.78
CA VAL A 471 -0.75 -29.18 23.03
C VAL A 471 -0.19 -28.92 21.64
N MET A 472 0.35 -29.93 20.97
CA MET A 472 0.69 -29.87 19.54
C MET A 472 -0.48 -30.48 18.75
N PRO A 473 -1.38 -29.69 18.13
CA PRO A 473 -2.56 -30.22 17.45
C PRO A 473 -2.27 -30.64 16.00
N ALA A 474 -1.05 -30.46 15.50
CA ALA A 474 -0.66 -30.85 14.14
C ALA A 474 -1.01 -32.30 13.84
N ALA A 475 -1.77 -32.51 12.76
CA ALA A 475 -2.29 -33.80 12.32
C ALA A 475 -3.14 -34.59 13.34
N LEU A 476 -3.62 -33.98 14.43
CA LEU A 476 -4.75 -34.50 15.20
C LEU A 476 -6.06 -34.25 14.45
N GLN A 477 -7.10 -35.01 14.77
CA GLN A 477 -8.46 -34.70 14.30
C GLN A 477 -9.05 -33.60 15.18
N ALA A 478 -9.89 -32.71 14.62
CA ALA A 478 -10.45 -31.61 15.40
C ALA A 478 -11.29 -32.08 16.61
N ARG A 479 -11.91 -33.27 16.54
CA ARG A 479 -12.63 -33.93 17.65
C ARG A 479 -11.75 -34.35 18.84
N GLU A 480 -10.44 -34.40 18.64
CA GLU A 480 -9.45 -34.76 19.67
C GLU A 480 -8.92 -33.50 20.39
N MET A 481 -9.26 -32.30 19.89
CA MET A 481 -8.81 -31.02 20.41
C MET A 481 -9.80 -30.50 21.46
N LYS A 482 -9.31 -30.17 22.66
CA LYS A 482 -10.13 -29.48 23.69
C LYS A 482 -10.56 -28.09 23.22
N TYR A 483 -9.62 -27.36 22.64
CA TYR A 483 -9.80 -26.04 22.06
C TYR A 483 -9.49 -26.14 20.57
N ARG A 484 -10.49 -25.86 19.73
CA ARG A 484 -10.35 -25.75 18.28
C ARG A 484 -10.08 -24.28 17.96
N TYR A 485 -8.87 -23.97 17.48
CA TYR A 485 -8.46 -22.60 17.15
C TYR A 485 -8.41 -22.41 15.64
N ASN A 486 -8.82 -21.22 15.18
CA ASN A 486 -8.66 -20.83 13.79
C ASN A 486 -7.18 -20.52 13.45
N TRP A 487 -6.87 -20.32 12.17
CA TRP A 487 -5.54 -19.95 11.69
C TRP A 487 -5.05 -18.63 12.28
N SER A 488 -5.93 -17.61 12.29
CA SER A 488 -5.74 -16.32 12.96
C SER A 488 -6.79 -16.18 14.06
N ALA A 489 -6.66 -17.00 15.10
CA ALA A 489 -7.58 -17.04 16.23
C ALA A 489 -7.64 -15.70 16.98
N PRO A 490 -8.83 -15.22 17.41
CA PRO A 490 -8.95 -13.95 18.11
C PRO A 490 -8.14 -13.88 19.40
N ILE A 491 -7.41 -12.79 19.55
CA ILE A 491 -6.76 -12.31 20.78
C ILE A 491 -7.29 -10.89 20.98
N LEU A 492 -7.63 -10.55 22.23
CA LEU A 492 -8.07 -9.22 22.60
C LEU A 492 -7.50 -8.82 23.98
N VAL A 493 -6.98 -7.61 24.12
CA VAL A 493 -6.67 -6.96 25.41
C VAL A 493 -7.86 -6.08 25.79
N SER A 494 -8.24 -6.04 27.06
CA SER A 494 -9.39 -5.24 27.47
C SER A 494 -9.08 -3.75 27.48
N ASP A 495 -9.92 -2.95 26.81
CA ASP A 495 -9.90 -1.47 26.83
C ASP A 495 -9.99 -0.89 28.26
N PHE A 496 -10.44 -1.70 29.22
CA PHE A 496 -10.71 -1.29 30.60
C PHE A 496 -9.62 -1.74 31.60
N ASP A 497 -8.80 -2.74 31.26
CA ASP A 497 -7.74 -3.30 32.12
C ASP A 497 -6.71 -4.10 31.30
N SER A 498 -5.51 -3.56 31.10
CA SER A 498 -4.45 -4.19 30.30
C SER A 498 -3.78 -5.44 30.91
N ASP A 499 -4.11 -5.81 32.16
CA ASP A 499 -3.78 -7.13 32.71
C ASP A 499 -4.80 -8.23 32.27
N VAL A 500 -5.97 -7.83 31.72
CA VAL A 500 -7.03 -8.72 31.22
C VAL A 500 -6.86 -8.99 29.73
N ILE A 501 -6.77 -10.28 29.38
CA ILE A 501 -6.65 -10.73 27.99
C ILE A 501 -7.64 -11.87 27.69
N TYR A 502 -8.16 -11.88 26.48
CA TYR A 502 -9.05 -12.90 25.95
C TYR A 502 -8.40 -13.66 24.79
N HIS A 503 -8.72 -14.94 24.67
CA HIS A 503 -8.37 -15.74 23.49
C HIS A 503 -9.54 -16.65 23.13
N ALA A 504 -9.88 -16.71 21.84
CA ALA A 504 -11.06 -17.44 21.37
C ALA A 504 -10.70 -18.69 20.55
N SER A 505 -11.30 -19.81 20.95
CA SER A 505 -11.28 -21.12 20.28
C SER A 505 -12.72 -21.45 19.85
N ASN A 506 -13.21 -22.68 20.01
CA ASN A 506 -14.65 -22.93 20.15
C ASN A 506 -15.23 -22.39 21.49
N TYR A 507 -14.35 -22.12 22.47
CA TYR A 507 -14.64 -21.43 23.73
C TYR A 507 -13.93 -20.08 23.83
N VAL A 508 -14.50 -19.12 24.56
CA VAL A 508 -13.80 -17.92 25.02
C VAL A 508 -13.10 -18.22 26.34
N VAL A 509 -11.78 -18.01 26.38
CA VAL A 509 -11.00 -18.03 27.63
C VAL A 509 -10.51 -16.62 27.99
N ARG A 510 -10.54 -16.29 29.28
CA ARG A 510 -10.07 -15.01 29.85
C ARG A 510 -8.95 -15.26 30.84
N SER A 511 -7.93 -14.41 30.81
CA SER A 511 -6.95 -14.24 31.88
C SER A 511 -7.11 -12.86 32.52
N GLN A 512 -6.72 -12.72 33.79
CA GLN A 512 -6.69 -11.46 34.55
C GLN A 512 -5.29 -11.22 35.16
N ASP A 513 -4.27 -11.90 34.61
CA ASP A 513 -2.90 -11.90 35.10
C ASP A 513 -1.90 -12.11 33.94
N ARG A 514 -2.23 -11.54 32.76
CA ARG A 514 -1.42 -11.58 31.53
C ARG A 514 -1.01 -13.01 31.14
N GLY A 515 -2.02 -13.87 31.04
CA GLY A 515 -1.93 -15.25 30.54
C GLY A 515 -1.31 -16.26 31.52
N MET A 516 -1.14 -15.91 32.80
CA MET A 516 -0.60 -16.85 33.80
C MET A 516 -1.63 -17.85 34.32
N THR A 517 -2.90 -17.44 34.39
CA THR A 517 -4.05 -18.28 34.66
C THR A 517 -5.18 -17.93 33.69
N TRP A 518 -5.97 -18.94 33.32
CA TRP A 518 -7.06 -18.82 32.35
C TRP A 518 -8.35 -19.43 32.90
N GLU A 519 -9.46 -18.77 32.65
CA GLU A 519 -10.83 -19.18 32.96
C GLU A 519 -11.61 -19.38 31.66
N GLU A 520 -12.32 -20.51 31.51
CA GLU A 520 -13.33 -20.69 30.47
C GLU A 520 -14.58 -19.88 30.86
N ILE A 521 -14.89 -18.83 30.09
CA ILE A 521 -16.01 -17.92 30.36
C ILE A 521 -17.19 -18.11 29.40
N SER A 522 -17.21 -19.20 28.63
CA SER A 522 -18.31 -19.57 27.73
C SER A 522 -18.52 -21.09 27.68
N PRO A 523 -19.69 -21.58 27.21
CA PRO A 523 -19.79 -22.91 26.65
C PRO A 523 -19.08 -22.96 25.26
N ASP A 524 -19.20 -24.09 24.55
CA ASP A 524 -18.88 -24.11 23.12
C ASP A 524 -19.90 -23.22 22.39
N LEU A 525 -19.44 -22.22 21.64
CA LEU A 525 -20.27 -21.23 20.94
C LEU A 525 -20.38 -21.51 19.44
N THR A 526 -20.10 -22.74 19.02
CA THR A 526 -20.10 -23.21 17.63
C THR A 526 -21.17 -24.30 17.43
N ARG A 527 -21.36 -24.79 16.20
CA ARG A 527 -22.34 -25.86 15.93
C ARG A 527 -21.89 -27.24 16.42
N ASP A 528 -20.61 -27.40 16.77
CA ASP A 528 -19.98 -28.65 17.24
C ASP A 528 -20.34 -29.90 16.38
N ASP A 529 -20.32 -29.72 15.05
CA ASP A 529 -20.69 -30.78 14.10
C ASP A 529 -19.56 -31.82 13.95
N ASP A 530 -19.65 -32.92 14.72
CA ASP A 530 -18.70 -34.04 14.67
C ASP A 530 -18.39 -34.53 13.25
N SER A 531 -19.34 -34.46 12.30
CA SER A 531 -19.14 -34.92 10.92
C SER A 531 -18.07 -34.12 10.16
N LYS A 532 -17.78 -32.90 10.63
CA LYS A 532 -16.76 -31.99 10.09
C LYS A 532 -15.46 -32.00 10.91
N GLN A 533 -15.46 -32.63 12.08
CA GLN A 533 -14.31 -32.67 13.00
C GLN A 533 -13.37 -33.86 12.76
N GLY A 534 -13.11 -34.17 11.49
CA GLY A 534 -12.25 -35.28 11.06
C GLY A 534 -10.79 -34.89 10.85
N TYR A 535 -10.14 -35.57 9.90
CA TYR A 535 -8.86 -35.16 9.32
C TYR A 535 -9.07 -34.05 8.28
N GLY A 536 -8.18 -33.06 8.26
CA GLY A 536 -8.22 -31.92 7.35
C GLY A 536 -7.88 -32.26 5.90
N GLY A 537 -7.32 -33.44 5.60
CA GLY A 537 -7.09 -33.88 4.21
C GLY A 537 -7.47 -35.34 3.94
N GLY A 538 -7.68 -35.65 2.66
CA GLY A 538 -7.71 -37.01 2.11
C GLY A 538 -8.28 -37.04 0.69
N PRO A 539 -8.47 -38.22 0.05
CA PRO A 539 -8.26 -39.56 0.61
C PRO A 539 -6.80 -39.97 0.79
N ILE A 540 -5.83 -39.27 0.19
CA ILE A 540 -4.42 -39.70 0.17
C ILE A 540 -3.62 -39.10 1.33
N THR A 541 -3.27 -37.81 1.27
CA THR A 541 -2.55 -37.13 2.36
C THR A 541 -3.51 -36.37 3.29
N ASN A 542 -3.15 -36.28 4.57
CA ASN A 542 -3.83 -35.42 5.53
C ASN A 542 -3.21 -34.01 5.50
N GLU A 543 -4.04 -32.97 5.43
CA GLU A 543 -3.62 -31.60 5.70
C GLU A 543 -3.74 -31.36 7.21
N GLY A 544 -2.58 -31.21 7.86
CA GLY A 544 -2.46 -31.18 9.31
C GLY A 544 -1.93 -29.87 9.89
N ALA A 545 -1.73 -28.82 9.10
CA ALA A 545 -1.23 -27.53 9.60
C ALA A 545 -2.29 -26.73 10.37
N GLY A 546 -3.58 -27.02 10.15
CA GLY A 546 -4.68 -26.43 10.92
C GLY A 546 -5.55 -25.40 10.18
N GLY A 547 -5.37 -25.22 8.87
CA GLY A 547 -6.24 -24.34 8.06
C GLY A 547 -7.68 -24.84 7.91
N GLU A 548 -7.88 -26.14 8.14
CA GLU A 548 -9.13 -26.89 8.04
C GLU A 548 -9.76 -27.19 9.42
N ILE A 549 -9.28 -26.54 10.49
CA ILE A 549 -9.97 -26.61 11.79
C ILE A 549 -11.18 -25.69 11.73
N TYR A 550 -12.35 -26.29 11.96
CA TYR A 550 -13.66 -25.68 11.75
C TYR A 550 -14.58 -25.92 12.95
N GLY A 551 -15.60 -25.07 13.11
CA GLY A 551 -16.32 -24.96 14.38
C GLY A 551 -15.42 -24.25 15.39
N THR A 552 -15.02 -23.02 15.05
CA THR A 552 -14.18 -22.10 15.83
C THR A 552 -14.78 -20.70 15.88
N ILE A 553 -14.55 -19.95 16.94
CA ILE A 553 -14.85 -18.51 17.01
C ILE A 553 -13.81 -17.77 16.16
N TYR A 554 -14.31 -16.96 15.23
CA TYR A 554 -13.53 -16.25 14.22
C TYR A 554 -13.59 -14.73 14.40
N GLY A 555 -14.79 -14.21 14.73
CA GLY A 555 -15.00 -12.85 15.21
C GLY A 555 -15.13 -12.82 16.74
N PHE A 556 -14.48 -11.86 17.38
CA PHE A 556 -14.59 -11.58 18.81
C PHE A 556 -14.38 -10.08 19.02
N ASP A 557 -15.17 -9.49 19.92
CA ASP A 557 -15.16 -8.06 20.22
C ASP A 557 -15.60 -7.81 21.68
N GLU A 558 -14.91 -6.89 22.37
CA GLU A 558 -15.36 -6.34 23.66
C GLU A 558 -16.08 -5.01 23.41
N SER A 559 -17.15 -4.74 24.14
CA SER A 559 -17.91 -3.49 23.98
C SER A 559 -17.15 -2.31 24.60
N PRO A 560 -16.85 -1.23 23.86
CA PRO A 560 -16.20 -0.03 24.42
C PRO A 560 -17.06 0.71 25.45
N HIS A 561 -18.31 0.27 25.67
CA HIS A 561 -19.25 0.82 26.65
C HIS A 561 -19.29 0.08 27.99
N ASP A 562 -18.94 -1.21 28.04
CA ASP A 562 -19.03 -2.06 29.25
C ASP A 562 -18.18 -3.35 29.10
N PRO A 563 -17.16 -3.60 29.95
CA PRO A 563 -16.31 -4.80 29.90
C PRO A 563 -17.04 -6.11 30.19
N ASN A 564 -18.32 -6.06 30.60
CA ASN A 564 -19.15 -7.25 30.81
C ASN A 564 -19.90 -7.66 29.53
N VAL A 565 -19.80 -6.88 28.45
CA VAL A 565 -20.47 -7.13 27.17
C VAL A 565 -19.44 -7.60 26.14
N LEU A 566 -19.54 -8.88 25.76
CA LEU A 566 -18.66 -9.51 24.77
C LEU A 566 -19.50 -10.15 23.66
N TRP A 567 -19.01 -10.05 22.44
CA TRP A 567 -19.63 -10.63 21.26
C TRP A 567 -18.72 -11.65 20.58
N THR A 568 -19.32 -12.69 19.99
CA THR A 568 -18.61 -13.72 19.22
C THR A 568 -19.32 -14.00 17.90
N GLY A 569 -18.54 -14.35 16.88
CA GLY A 569 -19.02 -14.89 15.61
C GLY A 569 -18.18 -16.11 15.20
N SER A 570 -18.80 -17.22 14.80
CA SER A 570 -18.08 -18.45 14.44
C SER A 570 -17.87 -18.62 12.93
N ASP A 571 -16.90 -19.46 12.57
CA ASP A 571 -16.64 -19.86 11.18
C ASP A 571 -17.73 -20.77 10.58
N ASP A 572 -18.62 -21.33 11.43
CA ASP A 572 -19.81 -22.08 11.04
C ASP A 572 -21.13 -21.28 11.14
N GLY A 573 -21.04 -19.98 11.48
CA GLY A 573 -22.10 -19.00 11.21
C GLY A 573 -22.98 -18.63 12.40
N LEU A 574 -22.61 -18.98 13.63
CA LEU A 574 -23.33 -18.57 14.85
C LEU A 574 -22.82 -17.22 15.36
N VAL A 575 -23.71 -16.45 15.99
CA VAL A 575 -23.38 -15.20 16.69
C VAL A 575 -23.94 -15.26 18.11
N HIS A 576 -23.12 -14.98 19.11
CA HIS A 576 -23.54 -14.95 20.51
C HIS A 576 -23.11 -13.66 21.21
N VAL A 577 -23.90 -13.26 22.21
CA VAL A 577 -23.61 -12.14 23.11
C VAL A 577 -23.73 -12.56 24.58
N THR A 578 -22.78 -12.09 25.40
CA THR A 578 -22.94 -12.01 26.87
C THR A 578 -23.04 -10.55 27.30
N ARG A 579 -23.72 -10.29 28.42
CA ARG A 579 -23.86 -8.96 29.04
C ARG A 579 -23.64 -9.00 30.56
N ASP A 580 -23.02 -10.07 31.03
CA ASP A 580 -22.74 -10.36 32.44
C ASP A 580 -21.34 -10.98 32.62
N GLY A 581 -20.40 -10.62 31.74
CA GLY A 581 -18.97 -10.97 31.85
C GLY A 581 -18.68 -12.45 31.60
N GLY A 582 -19.52 -13.12 30.80
CA GLY A 582 -19.46 -14.54 30.48
C GLY A 582 -20.37 -15.43 31.35
N GLY A 583 -21.15 -14.86 32.28
CA GLY A 583 -22.08 -15.63 33.12
C GLY A 583 -23.19 -16.35 32.33
N THR A 584 -23.71 -15.67 31.30
CA THR A 584 -24.77 -16.13 30.41
C THR A 584 -24.48 -15.69 28.98
N TRP A 585 -24.53 -16.63 28.03
CA TRP A 585 -24.43 -16.36 26.60
C TRP A 585 -25.78 -16.58 25.92
N THR A 586 -26.15 -15.68 25.01
CA THR A 586 -27.39 -15.73 24.22
C THR A 586 -27.04 -15.90 22.75
N ASP A 587 -27.56 -16.96 22.12
CA ASP A 587 -27.53 -17.13 20.66
C ASP A 587 -28.46 -16.09 20.03
N VAL A 588 -27.92 -15.29 19.12
CA VAL A 588 -28.60 -14.21 18.40
C VAL A 588 -28.34 -14.31 16.89
N THR A 589 -28.11 -15.53 16.40
CA THR A 589 -27.78 -15.81 14.99
C THR A 589 -28.91 -15.43 14.02
N GLY A 590 -28.57 -14.79 12.90
CA GLY A 590 -29.49 -14.45 11.80
C GLY A 590 -29.65 -15.55 10.73
N GLU A 591 -30.34 -15.22 9.63
CA GLU A 591 -30.77 -16.19 8.61
C GLU A 591 -29.78 -16.42 7.44
N TRP A 592 -28.48 -16.18 7.63
CA TRP A 592 -27.42 -16.42 6.62
C TRP A 592 -26.97 -17.90 6.49
N GLY A 593 -27.40 -18.76 7.43
CA GLY A 593 -27.13 -20.19 7.42
C GLY A 593 -25.71 -20.56 7.87
N GLU A 594 -25.12 -21.57 7.22
CA GLU A 594 -23.70 -21.93 7.43
C GLU A 594 -22.82 -21.02 6.57
N ALA A 595 -21.98 -20.23 7.23
CA ALA A 595 -21.14 -19.15 6.67
C ALA A 595 -20.06 -18.77 7.69
N ILE A 596 -19.02 -18.04 7.29
CA ILE A 596 -18.01 -17.49 8.22
C ILE A 596 -18.49 -16.12 8.69
N VAL A 597 -18.63 -15.91 10.01
CA VAL A 597 -18.76 -14.56 10.58
C VAL A 597 -17.34 -13.97 10.71
N ASN A 598 -16.88 -13.27 9.68
CA ASN A 598 -15.48 -12.89 9.50
C ASN A 598 -15.04 -11.76 10.44
N ALA A 599 -15.97 -10.89 10.82
CA ALA A 599 -15.76 -9.83 11.80
C ALA A 599 -17.06 -9.50 12.55
N VAL A 600 -16.91 -9.01 13.77
CA VAL A 600 -17.95 -8.42 14.61
C VAL A 600 -17.40 -7.09 15.12
N HIS A 601 -18.20 -6.04 15.12
CA HIS A 601 -17.82 -4.71 15.58
C HIS A 601 -18.99 -4.04 16.31
N VAL A 602 -18.81 -3.78 17.61
CA VAL A 602 -19.72 -2.99 18.43
C VAL A 602 -19.55 -1.51 18.09
N SER A 603 -20.67 -0.81 17.87
CA SER A 603 -20.65 0.63 17.59
C SER A 603 -19.99 1.41 18.74
N PRO A 604 -19.05 2.34 18.47
CA PRO A 604 -18.52 3.25 19.48
C PRO A 604 -19.57 4.26 19.99
N HIS A 605 -20.73 4.38 19.32
CA HIS A 605 -21.77 5.36 19.64
C HIS A 605 -22.99 4.78 20.36
N ASP A 606 -23.35 3.51 20.11
CA ASP A 606 -24.50 2.84 20.72
C ASP A 606 -24.20 1.37 21.09
N PRO A 607 -24.21 0.99 22.39
CA PRO A 607 -23.95 -0.40 22.80
C PRO A 607 -24.99 -1.42 22.30
N ALA A 608 -26.16 -0.98 21.83
CA ALA A 608 -27.17 -1.87 21.23
C ALA A 608 -26.92 -2.15 19.74
N THR A 609 -26.02 -1.39 19.11
CA THR A 609 -25.73 -1.44 17.67
C THR A 609 -24.44 -2.20 17.39
N VAL A 610 -24.53 -3.23 16.54
CA VAL A 610 -23.40 -4.11 16.19
C VAL A 610 -23.46 -4.43 14.69
N TYR A 611 -22.32 -4.25 14.03
CA TYR A 611 -22.09 -4.57 12.63
C TYR A 611 -21.34 -5.90 12.53
N ILE A 612 -21.69 -6.74 11.55
CA ILE A 612 -20.99 -7.98 11.25
C ILE A 612 -20.72 -8.12 9.75
N ALA A 613 -19.57 -8.69 9.42
CA ALA A 613 -19.24 -9.15 8.08
C ALA A 613 -19.39 -10.67 8.03
N VAL A 614 -20.11 -11.17 7.04
CA VAL A 614 -20.38 -12.60 6.83
C VAL A 614 -19.89 -12.97 5.43
N THR A 615 -19.31 -14.16 5.26
CA THR A 615 -18.90 -14.61 3.93
C THR A 615 -19.12 -16.10 3.71
N ARG A 616 -19.46 -16.45 2.46
CA ARG A 616 -19.76 -17.80 1.99
C ARG A 616 -18.82 -18.25 0.87
N TYR A 617 -17.70 -17.53 0.64
CA TYR A 617 -16.78 -17.81 -0.47
C TYR A 617 -16.26 -19.27 -0.49
N LYS A 618 -16.01 -19.87 0.69
CA LYS A 618 -15.63 -21.28 0.86
C LYS A 618 -16.73 -22.31 0.52
N PHE A 619 -17.92 -21.84 0.16
CA PHE A 619 -19.04 -22.61 -0.41
C PHE A 619 -19.31 -22.25 -1.88
N ASN A 620 -18.37 -21.54 -2.54
CA ASN A 620 -18.48 -21.05 -3.91
C ASN A 620 -19.64 -20.04 -4.10
N ASP A 621 -19.83 -19.17 -3.12
CA ASP A 621 -20.84 -18.11 -3.05
C ASP A 621 -20.14 -16.81 -2.63
N PHE A 622 -19.93 -15.92 -3.60
CA PHE A 622 -19.10 -14.72 -3.47
C PHE A 622 -19.90 -13.45 -3.13
N THR A 623 -21.21 -13.61 -2.90
CA THR A 623 -22.14 -12.52 -2.59
C THR A 623 -21.63 -11.68 -1.39
N PRO A 624 -21.60 -10.34 -1.46
CA PRO A 624 -21.31 -9.51 -0.30
C PRO A 624 -22.42 -9.62 0.75
N LEU A 625 -22.05 -9.98 1.98
CA LEU A 625 -22.98 -10.09 3.10
C LEU A 625 -22.45 -9.30 4.30
N ALA A 626 -23.09 -8.18 4.60
CA ALA A 626 -22.91 -7.44 5.83
C ALA A 626 -24.27 -7.25 6.49
N TYR A 627 -24.29 -7.25 7.82
CA TYR A 627 -25.51 -7.07 8.60
C TYR A 627 -25.30 -6.15 9.80
N VAL A 628 -26.37 -5.46 10.20
CA VAL A 628 -26.43 -4.65 11.42
C VAL A 628 -27.59 -5.12 12.29
N THR A 629 -27.36 -5.17 13.61
CA THR A 629 -28.42 -5.18 14.61
C THR A 629 -28.39 -3.86 15.37
N ARG A 630 -29.55 -3.38 15.84
CA ARG A 630 -29.70 -2.17 16.68
C ARG A 630 -30.52 -2.47 17.94
N ASN A 631 -30.62 -3.76 18.29
CA ASN A 631 -31.44 -4.28 19.37
C ASN A 631 -30.84 -5.56 19.95
N TRP A 632 -29.52 -5.56 20.21
CA TRP A 632 -28.83 -6.69 20.88
C TRP A 632 -29.00 -8.04 20.17
N GLY A 633 -29.10 -8.03 18.84
CA GLY A 633 -29.24 -9.24 18.03
C GLY A 633 -30.66 -9.83 17.98
N GLU A 634 -31.68 -9.18 18.55
CA GLU A 634 -33.08 -9.61 18.41
C GLU A 634 -33.55 -9.61 16.94
N SER A 635 -32.93 -8.79 16.09
CA SER A 635 -33.10 -8.80 14.63
C SER A 635 -31.89 -8.25 13.90
N TRP A 636 -31.67 -8.71 12.66
CA TRP A 636 -30.61 -8.26 11.77
C TRP A 636 -31.18 -7.65 10.48
N GLN A 637 -30.59 -6.55 10.02
CA GLN A 637 -30.83 -5.90 8.73
C GLN A 637 -29.60 -6.13 7.84
N ALA A 638 -29.80 -6.50 6.57
CA ALA A 638 -28.71 -6.55 5.59
C ALA A 638 -28.32 -5.13 5.18
N ILE A 639 -27.01 -4.90 5.03
CA ILE A 639 -26.39 -3.59 4.76
C ILE A 639 -25.22 -3.75 3.78
N ALA A 640 -25.51 -4.26 2.57
CA ALA A 640 -24.51 -4.52 1.52
C ALA A 640 -24.90 -3.93 0.15
N ASP A 641 -25.98 -3.17 0.08
CA ASP A 641 -26.45 -2.55 -1.17
C ASP A 641 -25.42 -1.50 -1.62
N GLY A 642 -24.96 -1.59 -2.88
CA GLY A 642 -23.89 -0.74 -3.44
C GLY A 642 -22.47 -1.35 -3.37
N ILE A 643 -22.29 -2.51 -2.73
CA ILE A 643 -21.05 -3.31 -2.84
C ILE A 643 -21.15 -4.25 -4.06
N ASP A 644 -20.08 -4.36 -4.86
CA ASP A 644 -20.07 -5.22 -6.06
C ASP A 644 -20.34 -6.71 -5.75
N ASP A 645 -21.05 -7.40 -6.66
CA ASP A 645 -21.58 -8.77 -6.50
C ASP A 645 -20.53 -9.85 -6.12
N GLU A 646 -19.24 -9.65 -6.42
CA GLU A 646 -18.14 -10.57 -6.07
C GLU A 646 -17.15 -9.98 -5.05
N ALA A 647 -17.39 -8.76 -4.56
CA ALA A 647 -16.56 -8.06 -3.58
C ALA A 647 -17.01 -8.41 -2.15
N TRP A 648 -16.90 -9.69 -1.75
CA TRP A 648 -17.38 -10.10 -0.43
C TRP A 648 -16.70 -9.34 0.71
N VAL A 649 -17.46 -9.12 1.79
CA VAL A 649 -17.04 -8.26 2.90
C VAL A 649 -16.21 -9.03 3.92
N HIS A 650 -15.03 -8.49 4.25
CA HIS A 650 -14.14 -9.00 5.29
C HIS A 650 -14.41 -8.35 6.66
N VAL A 651 -14.63 -7.04 6.70
CA VAL A 651 -14.98 -6.31 7.94
C VAL A 651 -15.77 -5.04 7.61
N VAL A 652 -16.65 -4.65 8.53
CA VAL A 652 -17.32 -3.33 8.58
C VAL A 652 -16.93 -2.67 9.90
N ARG A 653 -16.46 -1.41 9.87
CA ARG A 653 -16.25 -0.60 11.09
C ARG A 653 -16.93 0.76 10.98
N GLU A 654 -17.41 1.27 12.10
CA GLU A 654 -17.98 2.62 12.22
C GLU A 654 -16.89 3.62 12.60
N ASP A 655 -16.99 4.85 12.09
CA ASP A 655 -16.07 5.93 12.45
C ASP A 655 -16.27 6.34 13.93
N PRO A 656 -15.21 6.38 14.75
CA PRO A 656 -15.32 6.69 16.18
C PRO A 656 -15.76 8.13 16.48
N VAL A 657 -15.70 9.04 15.49
CA VAL A 657 -16.07 10.46 15.65
C VAL A 657 -17.42 10.77 15.03
N GLN A 658 -17.75 10.18 13.87
CA GLN A 658 -18.96 10.46 13.10
C GLN A 658 -19.93 9.26 13.07
N PRO A 659 -21.02 9.27 13.86
CA PRO A 659 -22.02 8.21 13.84
C PRO A 659 -22.63 8.00 12.45
N GLY A 660 -22.79 6.75 12.04
CA GLY A 660 -23.35 6.37 10.74
C GLY A 660 -22.40 6.48 9.54
N LEU A 661 -21.17 7.00 9.72
CA LEU A 661 -20.10 6.86 8.72
C LEU A 661 -19.43 5.50 8.90
N LEU A 662 -19.54 4.62 7.90
CA LEU A 662 -18.99 3.26 7.94
C LEU A 662 -17.93 3.05 6.86
N TYR A 663 -16.95 2.21 7.16
CA TYR A 663 -15.94 1.72 6.22
C TYR A 663 -16.05 0.19 6.12
N ALA A 664 -16.06 -0.34 4.89
CA ALA A 664 -16.04 -1.77 4.62
C ALA A 664 -14.78 -2.18 3.86
N ALA A 665 -14.10 -3.21 4.37
CA ALA A 665 -13.01 -3.88 3.69
C ALA A 665 -13.57 -5.07 2.90
N THR A 666 -13.22 -5.20 1.62
CA THR A 666 -13.74 -6.25 0.73
C THR A 666 -12.63 -6.94 -0.05
N GLU A 667 -13.00 -7.99 -0.79
CA GLU A 667 -12.06 -8.76 -1.61
C GLU A 667 -11.38 -7.95 -2.74
N THR A 668 -11.99 -6.87 -3.21
CA THR A 668 -11.48 -6.06 -4.34
C THR A 668 -11.10 -4.64 -3.96
N GLY A 669 -11.41 -4.18 -2.74
CA GLY A 669 -11.16 -2.80 -2.35
C GLY A 669 -11.75 -2.36 -1.01
N VAL A 670 -11.93 -1.04 -0.89
CA VAL A 670 -12.55 -0.37 0.28
C VAL A 670 -13.80 0.37 -0.17
N TYR A 671 -14.85 0.29 0.64
CA TYR A 671 -16.11 1.00 0.45
C TYR A 671 -16.41 1.90 1.66
N VAL A 672 -17.19 2.96 1.44
CA VAL A 672 -17.68 3.89 2.45
C VAL A 672 -19.20 4.01 2.35
N SER A 673 -19.88 4.15 3.49
CA SER A 673 -21.31 4.46 3.59
C SER A 673 -21.49 5.65 4.53
N PHE A 674 -22.38 6.57 4.17
CA PHE A 674 -22.66 7.81 4.92
C PHE A 674 -24.01 7.76 5.66
N ASP A 675 -24.68 6.62 5.64
CA ASP A 675 -26.07 6.43 6.09
C ASP A 675 -26.26 5.18 6.97
N SER A 676 -25.21 4.76 7.68
CA SER A 676 -25.20 3.56 8.54
C SER A 676 -25.36 2.23 7.78
N GLY A 677 -24.87 2.17 6.53
CA GLY A 677 -24.82 0.98 5.69
C GLY A 677 -26.06 0.76 4.82
N GLU A 678 -26.93 1.76 4.66
CA GLU A 678 -28.09 1.64 3.76
C GLU A 678 -27.66 1.64 2.30
N ASP A 679 -26.73 2.52 1.91
CA ASP A 679 -26.07 2.54 0.60
C ASP A 679 -24.53 2.64 0.76
N TRP A 680 -23.80 1.86 -0.03
CA TRP A 680 -22.33 1.86 -0.11
C TRP A 680 -21.82 2.43 -1.43
N GLN A 681 -20.64 3.07 -1.37
CA GLN A 681 -19.92 3.57 -2.54
C GLN A 681 -18.40 3.34 -2.40
N SER A 682 -17.69 3.27 -3.53
CA SER A 682 -16.27 2.98 -3.53
C SER A 682 -15.42 4.08 -2.88
N LEU A 683 -14.43 3.67 -2.09
CA LEU A 683 -13.35 4.49 -1.53
C LEU A 683 -11.98 4.07 -2.13
N GLN A 684 -11.97 3.47 -3.33
CA GLN A 684 -10.76 2.92 -3.94
C GLN A 684 -9.67 3.98 -4.16
N LEU A 685 -10.03 5.15 -4.71
CA LEU A 685 -9.08 6.24 -5.01
C LEU A 685 -7.85 5.71 -5.78
N ASN A 686 -6.64 5.86 -5.24
CA ASN A 686 -5.38 5.34 -5.78
C ASN A 686 -4.90 4.03 -5.12
N LEU A 687 -5.71 3.39 -4.27
CA LEU A 687 -5.39 2.09 -3.70
C LEU A 687 -5.36 1.03 -4.82
N PRO A 688 -4.39 0.11 -4.85
CA PRO A 688 -4.41 -1.02 -5.78
C PRO A 688 -5.64 -1.90 -5.54
N ASN A 689 -6.18 -2.53 -6.59
CA ASN A 689 -7.17 -3.59 -6.44
C ASN A 689 -6.51 -4.80 -5.75
N THR A 690 -6.92 -5.11 -4.53
CA THR A 690 -6.32 -6.14 -3.67
C THR A 690 -7.30 -6.50 -2.54
N PRO A 691 -7.30 -7.75 -2.06
CA PRO A 691 -8.10 -8.11 -0.90
C PRO A 691 -7.70 -7.29 0.33
N ILE A 692 -8.67 -6.61 0.93
CA ILE A 692 -8.50 -5.88 2.18
C ILE A 692 -9.03 -6.75 3.30
N ASN A 693 -8.14 -7.42 4.01
CA ASN A 693 -8.51 -8.41 5.04
C ASN A 693 -9.02 -7.75 6.33
N ASP A 694 -8.56 -6.53 6.62
CA ASP A 694 -8.92 -5.77 7.82
C ASP A 694 -8.62 -4.27 7.63
N LEU A 695 -9.33 -3.42 8.39
CA LEU A 695 -9.11 -1.98 8.42
C LEU A 695 -9.30 -1.43 9.84
N MET A 696 -8.66 -0.31 10.19
CA MET A 696 -8.84 0.39 11.47
C MET A 696 -8.72 1.90 11.31
N VAL A 697 -9.54 2.65 12.06
CA VAL A 697 -9.43 4.10 12.17
C VAL A 697 -8.54 4.44 13.35
N HIS A 698 -7.49 5.21 13.12
CA HIS A 698 -6.75 5.84 14.20
C HIS A 698 -7.48 7.12 14.62
N GLU A 699 -8.26 7.08 15.71
CA GLU A 699 -9.11 8.20 16.12
C GLU A 699 -8.31 9.50 16.27
N ARG A 700 -7.23 9.47 17.08
CA ARG A 700 -6.39 10.63 17.35
C ARG A 700 -5.86 11.26 16.05
N GLU A 701 -5.11 10.54 15.22
CA GLU A 701 -4.47 11.10 14.01
C GLU A 701 -5.45 11.39 12.86
N ASN A 702 -6.67 10.83 12.87
CA ASN A 702 -7.67 10.91 11.80
C ASN A 702 -7.30 10.11 10.53
N ASP A 703 -6.61 8.99 10.69
CA ASP A 703 -6.09 8.15 9.60
C ASP A 703 -6.89 6.84 9.49
N LEU A 704 -7.22 6.38 8.28
CA LEU A 704 -7.77 5.03 8.04
C LEU A 704 -6.65 4.10 7.53
N VAL A 705 -6.36 3.05 8.28
CA VAL A 705 -5.28 2.10 8.01
C VAL A 705 -5.85 0.77 7.52
N VAL A 706 -5.24 0.17 6.50
CA VAL A 706 -5.71 -1.10 5.91
C VAL A 706 -4.62 -2.17 5.83
N ALA A 707 -5.00 -3.42 6.16
CA ALA A 707 -4.21 -4.62 5.92
C ALA A 707 -4.61 -5.24 4.58
N THR A 708 -3.68 -5.27 3.63
CA THR A 708 -3.90 -5.89 2.31
C THR A 708 -3.36 -7.31 2.27
N SER A 709 -3.94 -8.14 1.39
CA SER A 709 -3.38 -9.42 0.99
C SER A 709 -2.47 -9.25 -0.22
N GLY A 710 -1.26 -8.71 -0.03
CA GLY A 710 -0.20 -8.75 -1.05
C GLY A 710 0.27 -7.39 -1.55
N ARG A 711 -0.10 -6.30 -0.87
CA ARG A 711 0.34 -4.92 -1.14
C ARG A 711 0.91 -4.20 0.09
N SER A 712 1.19 -4.94 1.17
CA SER A 712 1.60 -4.41 2.48
C SER A 712 0.56 -3.47 3.14
N PHE A 713 0.91 -2.71 4.18
CA PHE A 713 -0.04 -1.77 4.80
C PHE A 713 -0.16 -0.45 4.02
N TRP A 714 -1.37 0.12 4.01
CA TRP A 714 -1.66 1.44 3.46
C TRP A 714 -2.41 2.31 4.47
N ILE A 715 -2.27 3.62 4.34
CA ILE A 715 -2.95 4.63 5.16
C ILE A 715 -3.63 5.65 4.25
N LEU A 716 -4.89 5.98 4.50
CA LEU A 716 -5.58 7.15 3.97
C LEU A 716 -5.49 8.26 5.03
N ASP A 717 -4.67 9.29 4.77
CA ASP A 717 -4.46 10.38 5.71
C ASP A 717 -5.62 11.39 5.69
N GLU A 718 -6.00 11.87 6.88
CA GLU A 718 -6.99 12.94 7.13
C GLU A 718 -8.41 12.63 6.63
N LEU A 719 -9.19 11.89 7.42
CA LEU A 719 -10.59 11.52 7.18
C LEU A 719 -11.61 12.68 7.21
N GLN A 720 -11.17 13.92 7.39
CA GLN A 720 -12.04 15.09 7.49
C GLN A 720 -12.98 15.30 6.27
N PRO A 721 -12.54 15.11 5.01
CA PRO A 721 -13.45 15.21 3.87
C PRO A 721 -14.60 14.20 3.96
N LEU A 722 -14.34 12.95 4.38
CA LEU A 722 -15.40 11.93 4.51
C LEU A 722 -16.37 12.27 5.64
N ARG A 723 -15.88 12.70 6.81
CA ARG A 723 -16.73 13.09 7.95
C ARG A 723 -17.65 14.28 7.65
N GLN A 724 -17.27 15.14 6.69
CA GLN A 724 -17.99 16.37 6.33
C GLN A 724 -18.72 16.30 4.98
N ALA A 725 -18.42 15.31 4.10
CA ALA A 725 -18.92 15.28 2.72
C ALA A 725 -20.46 15.28 2.61
N ALA A 726 -21.15 14.54 3.48
CA ALA A 726 -22.61 14.47 3.51
C ALA A 726 -23.30 15.80 3.90
N GLU A 727 -22.55 16.77 4.46
CA GLU A 727 -23.06 18.12 4.78
C GLU A 727 -22.82 19.13 3.64
N VAL A 728 -22.08 18.76 2.59
CA VAL A 728 -21.77 19.65 1.47
C VAL A 728 -22.94 19.73 0.49
N ALA A 729 -23.39 20.93 0.18
CA ALA A 729 -24.44 21.16 -0.82
C ALA A 729 -23.92 20.87 -2.24
N ASP A 730 -24.70 20.11 -3.01
CA ASP A 730 -24.37 19.75 -4.40
C ASP A 730 -24.00 20.98 -5.25
N GLY A 731 -22.86 20.88 -5.93
CA GLY A 731 -22.36 21.90 -6.85
C GLY A 731 -21.85 23.20 -6.21
N GLU A 732 -21.83 23.35 -4.88
CA GLU A 732 -21.29 24.55 -4.20
C GLU A 732 -19.77 24.48 -3.97
N HIS A 733 -19.17 25.63 -3.65
CA HIS A 733 -17.80 25.69 -3.12
C HIS A 733 -17.81 25.32 -1.64
N HIS A 734 -16.81 24.59 -1.17
CA HIS A 734 -16.72 24.18 0.23
C HIS A 734 -15.26 24.13 0.71
N LEU A 735 -15.03 24.49 1.98
CA LEU A 735 -13.74 24.31 2.65
C LEU A 735 -13.95 23.42 3.87
N TYR A 736 -13.35 22.22 3.83
CA TYR A 736 -13.41 21.30 4.96
C TYR A 736 -12.63 21.86 6.15
N ALA A 737 -13.10 21.61 7.36
CA ALA A 737 -12.32 21.85 8.57
C ALA A 737 -11.12 20.88 8.58
N PRO A 738 -9.86 21.36 8.56
CA PRO A 738 -8.69 20.48 8.61
C PRO A 738 -8.58 19.77 9.96
N GLY A 739 -7.88 18.63 9.99
CA GLY A 739 -7.46 18.00 11.23
C GLY A 739 -6.35 18.79 11.92
N HIS A 740 -5.83 18.24 13.02
CA HIS A 740 -4.67 18.83 13.69
C HIS A 740 -3.38 18.40 12.97
N VAL A 741 -2.36 19.24 13.06
CA VAL A 741 -1.06 18.96 12.45
C VAL A 741 0.08 19.16 13.45
N TYR A 742 1.06 18.26 13.46
CA TYR A 742 2.25 18.43 14.30
C TYR A 742 3.28 19.33 13.63
N ARG A 743 3.86 20.27 14.39
CA ARG A 743 5.08 20.99 13.98
C ARG A 743 6.30 20.06 14.05
N TRP A 744 6.34 19.11 13.11
CA TRP A 744 7.24 17.97 13.13
C TRP A 744 8.60 18.22 12.44
N ALA A 745 9.57 17.42 12.85
CA ALA A 745 10.95 17.39 12.37
C ALA A 745 11.17 16.34 11.28
N GLY A 746 10.58 16.52 10.09
CA GLY A 746 10.78 15.58 8.99
C GLY A 746 10.62 16.20 7.61
N SER A 747 11.64 15.99 6.77
CA SER A 747 11.52 16.25 5.34
C SER A 747 10.63 15.19 4.70
N GLY A 748 9.54 15.59 4.05
CA GLY A 748 9.04 14.84 2.90
C GLY A 748 10.17 14.79 1.86
N GLY A 749 10.63 13.59 1.52
CA GLY A 749 11.83 13.43 0.70
C GLY A 749 12.06 12.00 0.27
N PHE A 750 11.94 11.78 -1.05
CA PHE A 750 12.36 10.60 -1.81
C PHE A 750 12.22 9.23 -1.12
N GLY A 751 10.99 8.70 -1.12
CA GLY A 751 10.75 7.26 -1.14
C GLY A 751 11.30 6.66 -2.43
N GLY A 752 12.62 6.50 -2.52
CA GLY A 752 13.31 6.00 -3.70
C GLY A 752 13.20 4.48 -3.82
N GLY A 753 12.31 4.00 -4.70
CA GLY A 753 12.34 2.66 -5.29
C GLY A 753 12.17 1.43 -4.37
N GLY A 754 12.06 1.60 -3.05
CA GLY A 754 12.03 0.46 -2.11
C GLY A 754 11.76 0.82 -0.65
N GLY A 755 10.98 1.88 -0.40
CA GLY A 755 10.60 2.31 0.95
C GLY A 755 9.23 2.97 0.97
N GLY A 756 8.55 2.89 2.12
CA GLY A 756 7.21 3.40 2.33
C GLY A 756 7.13 4.91 2.42
N GLN A 757 5.92 5.41 2.14
CA GLN A 757 5.63 6.82 2.02
C GLN A 757 5.24 7.45 3.36
N ASN A 758 5.82 8.61 3.66
CA ASN A 758 5.37 9.48 4.75
C ASN A 758 4.08 10.23 4.35
N PRO A 759 3.29 10.70 5.33
CA PRO A 759 2.24 11.67 5.08
C PRO A 759 2.83 13.00 4.56
N PRO A 760 2.00 13.87 3.97
CA PRO A 760 2.44 15.18 3.48
C PRO A 760 3.13 16.04 4.56
N PRO A 761 4.19 16.80 4.24
CA PRO A 761 4.98 17.54 5.22
C PRO A 761 4.36 18.92 5.57
N GLY A 762 3.13 18.93 6.09
CA GLY A 762 2.41 20.14 6.45
C GLY A 762 0.97 19.90 6.88
N ALA A 763 0.20 20.98 7.07
CA ALA A 763 -1.25 20.90 7.23
C ALA A 763 -1.87 20.54 5.89
N VAL A 764 -2.69 19.50 5.85
CA VAL A 764 -3.50 19.14 4.67
C VAL A 764 -4.75 20.01 4.68
N ILE A 765 -5.05 20.65 3.55
CA ILE A 765 -6.17 21.57 3.38
C ILE A 765 -6.97 21.08 2.18
N ASP A 766 -8.12 20.50 2.45
CA ASP A 766 -9.03 19.98 1.44
C ASP A 766 -10.20 20.93 1.19
N PHE A 767 -10.57 21.10 -0.07
CA PHE A 767 -11.70 21.93 -0.47
C PHE A 767 -12.32 21.48 -1.80
N VAL A 768 -13.57 21.88 -2.02
CA VAL A 768 -14.31 21.60 -3.25
C VAL A 768 -14.52 22.89 -4.03
N LEU A 769 -14.23 22.86 -5.32
CA LEU A 769 -14.59 23.91 -6.27
C LEU A 769 -15.82 23.48 -7.06
N GLY A 770 -16.94 24.16 -6.77
CA GLY A 770 -18.28 23.78 -7.19
C GLY A 770 -18.52 23.78 -8.71
N ALA A 771 -19.72 23.37 -9.10
CA ALA A 771 -20.08 23.07 -10.49
C ALA A 771 -19.99 24.27 -11.45
N GLY A 772 -20.08 25.50 -10.92
CA GLY A 772 -19.90 26.74 -11.70
C GLY A 772 -18.44 27.14 -11.94
N PHE A 773 -17.47 26.51 -11.26
CA PHE A 773 -16.05 26.85 -11.38
C PHE A 773 -15.54 26.65 -12.81
N GLY A 774 -14.98 27.70 -13.41
CA GLY A 774 -14.48 27.70 -14.79
C GLY A 774 -15.56 27.55 -15.88
N ALA A 775 -16.85 27.60 -15.53
CA ALA A 775 -17.94 27.39 -16.49
C ALA A 775 -18.23 28.60 -17.38
N ASP A 776 -17.76 29.80 -17.01
CA ASP A 776 -18.01 31.03 -17.75
C ASP A 776 -16.73 31.91 -17.85
N THR A 777 -16.63 32.63 -18.96
CA THR A 777 -15.62 33.67 -19.29
C THR A 777 -14.21 33.26 -19.78
N ALA A 778 -13.45 34.30 -20.20
CA ALA A 778 -12.21 34.24 -20.98
C ALA A 778 -10.93 34.47 -20.14
N ALA A 779 -11.04 34.29 -18.82
CA ALA A 779 -9.94 34.32 -17.85
C ALA A 779 -10.19 33.21 -16.81
N SER A 780 -9.13 32.65 -16.22
CA SER A 780 -9.28 31.68 -15.13
C SER A 780 -9.77 32.38 -13.86
N PRO A 781 -10.68 31.79 -13.06
CA PRO A 781 -11.10 32.36 -11.78
C PRO A 781 -9.94 32.41 -10.78
N GLU A 782 -9.98 33.38 -9.85
CA GLU A 782 -8.94 33.50 -8.83
C GLU A 782 -9.31 32.68 -7.58
N VAL A 783 -8.44 31.74 -7.20
CA VAL A 783 -8.59 30.94 -5.98
C VAL A 783 -7.43 31.23 -5.04
N THR A 784 -7.75 31.66 -3.83
CA THR A 784 -6.76 31.98 -2.78
C THR A 784 -7.05 31.21 -1.49
N VAL A 785 -6.01 30.57 -0.96
CA VAL A 785 -5.98 29.96 0.38
C VAL A 785 -5.10 30.82 1.28
N GLU A 786 -5.71 31.48 2.27
CA GLU A 786 -5.02 32.24 3.31
C GLU A 786 -4.92 31.42 4.60
N ILE A 787 -3.75 31.42 5.24
CA ILE A 787 -3.57 30.93 6.62
C ILE A 787 -3.49 32.12 7.56
N LEU A 788 -4.23 32.06 8.65
CA LEU A 788 -4.39 33.14 9.62
C LEU A 788 -4.11 32.64 11.03
N THR A 789 -3.63 33.53 11.91
CA THR A 789 -3.65 33.26 13.36
C THR A 789 -5.09 33.23 13.88
N ALA A 790 -5.32 32.68 15.07
CA ALA A 790 -6.61 32.80 15.76
C ALA A 790 -7.11 34.25 16.00
N ALA A 791 -6.23 35.27 15.85
CA ALA A 791 -6.60 36.69 15.90
C ALA A 791 -7.01 37.27 14.53
N GLY A 792 -6.84 36.51 13.44
CA GLY A 792 -7.10 36.93 12.06
C GLY A 792 -5.90 37.58 11.35
N ASP A 793 -4.70 37.52 11.92
CA ASP A 793 -3.49 38.04 11.28
C ASP A 793 -2.99 37.07 10.18
N LEU A 794 -2.66 37.60 8.99
CA LEU A 794 -2.18 36.79 7.87
C LEU A 794 -0.79 36.19 8.13
N VAL A 795 -0.68 34.88 7.93
CA VAL A 795 0.55 34.08 8.08
C VAL A 795 1.14 33.71 6.72
N ARG A 796 0.29 33.23 5.80
CA ARG A 796 0.66 32.68 4.50
C ARG A 796 -0.48 32.85 3.49
N THR A 797 -0.13 33.08 2.23
CA THR A 797 -1.06 33.06 1.08
C THR A 797 -0.60 32.00 0.07
N MET A 798 -1.56 31.35 -0.58
CA MET A 798 -1.36 30.46 -1.71
C MET A 798 -2.45 30.76 -2.73
N SER A 799 -2.11 31.24 -3.93
CA SER A 799 -3.08 31.71 -4.94
C SER A 799 -2.76 31.16 -6.32
N THR A 800 -3.80 31.02 -7.17
CA THR A 800 -3.68 30.79 -8.61
C THR A 800 -3.00 31.94 -9.36
N ASP A 801 -3.04 33.15 -8.81
CA ASP A 801 -2.28 34.32 -9.30
C ASP A 801 -1.51 34.94 -8.11
N PRO A 802 -0.31 34.43 -7.78
CA PRO A 802 0.41 34.85 -6.59
C PRO A 802 1.02 36.25 -6.76
N ASP A 803 0.58 37.20 -5.92
CA ASP A 803 1.18 38.53 -5.83
C ASP A 803 2.62 38.45 -5.30
N ASP A 804 3.59 38.78 -6.15
CA ASP A 804 5.03 38.79 -5.84
C ASP A 804 5.40 39.80 -4.72
N GLU A 805 4.55 40.78 -4.39
CA GLU A 805 4.74 41.65 -3.21
C GLU A 805 4.30 40.98 -1.90
N VAL A 806 3.37 40.01 -1.95
CA VAL A 806 2.82 39.28 -0.80
C VAL A 806 3.54 37.96 -0.56
N SER A 807 3.74 37.18 -1.62
CA SER A 807 4.33 35.84 -1.60
C SER A 807 5.47 35.72 -2.63
N PRO A 808 6.61 36.43 -2.45
CA PRO A 808 7.63 36.56 -3.48
C PRO A 808 8.19 35.22 -3.97
N GLY A 809 8.10 34.98 -5.28
CA GLY A 809 8.55 33.74 -5.90
C GLY A 809 7.74 32.50 -5.53
N ALA A 810 6.50 32.66 -5.06
CA ALA A 810 5.56 31.55 -4.94
C ALA A 810 5.17 31.03 -6.33
N SER A 811 5.01 29.71 -6.45
CA SER A 811 4.39 29.10 -7.63
C SER A 811 2.87 29.29 -7.58
N PRO A 812 2.21 29.51 -8.72
CA PRO A 812 0.75 29.46 -8.82
C PRO A 812 0.18 28.16 -8.27
N LEU A 813 -0.93 28.27 -7.56
CA LEU A 813 -1.72 27.12 -7.13
C LEU A 813 -2.34 26.43 -8.34
N SER A 814 -2.19 25.10 -8.44
CA SER A 814 -2.94 24.30 -9.42
C SER A 814 -4.25 23.88 -8.77
N VAL A 815 -5.37 24.18 -9.42
CA VAL A 815 -6.71 23.80 -8.97
C VAL A 815 -7.58 23.36 -10.15
N GLU A 816 -8.53 22.48 -9.88
CA GLU A 816 -9.54 22.04 -10.85
C GLU A 816 -10.95 22.00 -10.22
N ARG A 817 -11.97 21.79 -11.04
CA ARG A 817 -13.34 21.63 -10.55
C ARG A 817 -13.48 20.28 -9.83
N GLY A 818 -14.15 20.27 -8.67
CA GLY A 818 -14.24 19.10 -7.77
C GLY A 818 -13.36 19.27 -6.52
N ALA A 819 -13.02 18.17 -5.86
CA ALA A 819 -12.10 18.16 -4.73
C ALA A 819 -10.68 18.59 -5.13
N ASN A 820 -10.03 19.32 -4.23
CA ASN A 820 -8.66 19.82 -4.33
C ASN A 820 -7.97 19.65 -2.96
N ARG A 821 -6.71 19.24 -2.96
CA ARG A 821 -5.88 19.04 -1.77
C ARG A 821 -4.62 19.90 -1.83
N VAL A 822 -4.36 20.70 -0.80
CA VAL A 822 -3.22 21.63 -0.74
C VAL A 822 -2.49 21.48 0.60
N VAL A 823 -1.15 21.51 0.58
CA VAL A 823 -0.33 21.26 1.78
C VAL A 823 0.37 22.54 2.22
N TRP A 824 -0.03 23.09 3.36
CA TRP A 824 0.68 24.21 3.99
C TRP A 824 1.83 23.70 4.87
N ASN A 825 3.06 23.97 4.46
CA ASN A 825 4.31 23.55 5.12
C ASN A 825 4.61 24.20 6.50
N LEU A 826 3.60 24.73 7.20
CA LEU A 826 3.68 25.33 8.54
C LEU A 826 4.63 26.54 8.63
N ARG A 827 4.75 27.31 7.55
CA ARG A 827 5.65 28.48 7.45
C ARG A 827 4.94 29.76 7.08
N HIS A 828 5.50 30.86 7.56
CA HIS A 828 5.17 32.22 7.12
C HIS A 828 5.60 32.47 5.66
N GLU A 829 5.32 33.66 5.15
CA GLU A 829 5.81 34.09 3.84
C GLU A 829 7.34 34.06 3.68
N SER A 830 7.76 33.74 2.46
CA SER A 830 9.18 33.70 2.08
C SER A 830 9.81 35.08 2.16
N ILE A 831 11.08 35.13 2.57
CA ILE A 831 11.85 36.36 2.68
C ILE A 831 12.19 36.86 1.26
N PRO A 832 11.74 38.06 0.84
CA PRO A 832 12.00 38.56 -0.51
C PRO A 832 13.50 38.61 -0.81
N ASN A 833 13.94 38.11 -1.96
CA ASN A 833 15.35 38.12 -2.36
C ASN A 833 15.75 39.46 -3.03
N ILE A 834 17.05 39.71 -3.16
CA ILE A 834 17.56 40.73 -4.10
C ILE A 834 17.41 40.15 -5.52
N PRO A 835 16.79 40.87 -6.49
CA PRO A 835 16.64 40.39 -7.86
C PRO A 835 17.96 39.92 -8.48
N GLY A 836 17.96 38.71 -9.05
CA GLY A 836 19.13 38.09 -9.68
C GLY A 836 20.25 37.62 -8.73
N ALA A 837 20.18 37.85 -7.42
CA ALA A 837 21.25 37.49 -6.49
C ALA A 837 21.13 36.03 -6.01
N TYR A 838 22.22 35.26 -6.11
CA TYR A 838 22.27 33.87 -5.65
C TYR A 838 21.92 33.71 -4.16
N VAL A 839 21.35 32.56 -3.80
CA VAL A 839 20.98 32.17 -2.44
C VAL A 839 21.70 30.89 -2.08
N PHE A 840 22.46 30.92 -0.98
CA PHE A 840 23.12 29.75 -0.40
C PHE A 840 22.57 29.56 1.01
N GLY A 841 21.73 28.54 1.19
CA GLY A 841 20.82 28.39 2.33
C GLY A 841 19.36 28.46 1.87
N SER A 842 18.46 28.93 2.74
CA SER A 842 17.02 29.03 2.46
C SER A 842 16.51 30.45 2.77
N LEU A 843 15.56 30.92 1.94
CA LEU A 843 14.76 32.12 2.18
C LEU A 843 13.29 31.78 2.51
N GLN A 844 12.96 30.52 2.80
CA GLN A 844 11.63 30.17 3.30
C GLN A 844 11.30 30.97 4.56
N GLY A 845 10.03 31.35 4.72
CA GLY A 845 9.55 32.00 5.93
C GLY A 845 9.74 31.11 7.16
N ARG A 846 9.90 31.74 8.33
CA ARG A 846 10.02 31.05 9.62
C ARG A 846 8.86 30.08 9.87
N ARG A 847 9.08 29.04 10.68
CA ARG A 847 8.00 28.15 11.12
C ARG A 847 7.07 28.85 12.11
N VAL A 848 5.79 28.50 12.05
CA VAL A 848 4.78 29.00 13.00
C VAL A 848 4.97 28.45 14.41
N VAL A 849 4.40 29.11 15.41
CA VAL A 849 4.36 28.63 16.80
C VAL A 849 3.17 27.67 16.95
N PRO A 850 3.31 26.53 17.65
CA PRO A 850 2.17 25.66 17.97
C PRO A 850 1.02 26.42 18.69
N GLY A 851 -0.22 26.16 18.29
CA GLY A 851 -1.43 26.84 18.74
C GLY A 851 -2.56 26.82 17.71
N ASP A 852 -3.57 27.65 17.92
CA ASP A 852 -4.77 27.74 17.08
C ASP A 852 -4.58 28.62 15.84
N TYR A 853 -4.98 28.10 14.67
CA TYR A 853 -4.93 28.76 13.37
C TYR A 853 -6.30 28.71 12.68
N GLN A 854 -6.44 29.49 11.61
CA GLN A 854 -7.58 29.43 10.70
C GLN A 854 -7.08 29.33 9.26
N VAL A 855 -7.80 28.61 8.42
CA VAL A 855 -7.64 28.63 6.97
C VAL A 855 -8.85 29.32 6.36
N ARG A 856 -8.63 30.20 5.39
CA ARG A 856 -9.68 30.80 4.57
C ARG A 856 -9.47 30.45 3.11
N LEU A 857 -10.51 29.92 2.47
CA LEU A 857 -10.60 29.78 1.03
C LEU A 857 -11.42 30.95 0.49
N THR A 858 -10.94 31.58 -0.58
CA THR A 858 -11.64 32.61 -1.34
C THR A 858 -11.67 32.22 -2.81
N VAL A 859 -12.84 32.31 -3.43
CA VAL A 859 -13.06 32.06 -4.86
C VAL A 859 -13.89 33.23 -5.39
N ASP A 860 -13.26 34.11 -6.16
CA ASP A 860 -13.84 35.40 -6.59
C ASP A 860 -14.47 36.19 -5.41
N GLU A 861 -15.81 36.29 -5.33
CA GLU A 861 -16.54 36.96 -4.23
C GLU A 861 -16.94 36.02 -3.07
N TRP A 862 -16.85 34.70 -3.24
CA TRP A 862 -17.18 33.70 -2.22
C TRP A 862 -16.01 33.46 -1.28
N SER A 863 -16.26 33.29 0.02
CA SER A 863 -15.22 32.86 0.97
C SER A 863 -15.79 32.06 2.14
N MET A 864 -14.96 31.15 2.67
CA MET A 864 -15.24 30.32 3.84
C MET A 864 -13.99 30.24 4.72
N THR A 865 -14.16 30.17 6.03
CA THR A 865 -13.04 30.11 7.00
C THR A 865 -13.29 29.01 8.01
N GLN A 866 -12.28 28.15 8.24
CA GLN A 866 -12.31 27.02 9.16
C GLN A 866 -11.16 27.09 10.18
N PRO A 867 -11.35 26.68 11.44
CA PRO A 867 -10.29 26.57 12.44
C PRO A 867 -9.50 25.25 12.31
N PHE A 868 -8.24 25.23 12.75
CA PHE A 868 -7.45 24.01 12.96
C PHE A 868 -6.32 24.24 13.98
N GLU A 869 -5.73 23.15 14.50
CA GLU A 869 -4.70 23.19 15.55
C GLU A 869 -3.32 22.77 15.01
N VAL A 870 -2.27 23.56 15.32
CA VAL A 870 -0.86 23.15 15.13
C VAL A 870 -0.28 22.69 16.47
N ARG A 871 -0.05 21.39 16.63
CA ARG A 871 0.47 20.75 17.86
C ARG A 871 2.00 20.78 17.96
N MET A 872 2.50 20.71 19.19
CA MET A 872 3.92 20.45 19.48
C MET A 872 4.26 18.98 19.18
N ASP A 873 5.46 18.70 18.67
CA ASP A 873 5.97 17.32 18.54
C ASP A 873 6.02 16.67 19.94
N PRO A 874 5.19 15.64 20.22
CA PRO A 874 5.03 15.09 21.57
C PRO A 874 6.28 14.36 22.09
N ARG A 875 7.28 14.13 21.23
CA ARG A 875 8.58 13.54 21.60
C ARG A 875 9.53 14.56 22.22
N LEU A 876 9.19 15.85 22.21
CA LEU A 876 10.03 16.95 22.70
C LEU A 876 9.54 17.47 24.05
N ASP A 877 10.29 17.22 25.13
CA ASP A 877 10.08 17.85 26.44
C ASP A 877 10.60 19.30 26.43
N VAL A 878 9.84 20.19 25.79
CA VAL A 878 10.17 21.62 25.63
C VAL A 878 8.91 22.48 25.81
N PRO A 879 8.95 23.56 26.60
CA PRO A 879 7.78 24.39 26.83
C PRO A 879 7.45 25.27 25.62
N LEU A 880 6.18 25.63 25.46
CA LEU A 880 5.70 26.56 24.42
C LEU A 880 6.49 27.88 24.36
N SER A 881 7.01 28.35 25.51
CA SER A 881 7.86 29.54 25.58
C SER A 881 9.17 29.44 24.77
N ALA A 882 9.71 28.23 24.55
CA ALA A 882 10.89 28.02 23.71
C ALA A 882 10.56 28.22 22.22
N TYR A 883 9.39 27.76 21.76
CA TYR A 883 8.89 28.01 20.40
C TYR A 883 8.64 29.51 20.19
N ILE A 884 8.04 30.20 21.18
CA ILE A 884 7.81 31.65 21.13
C ILE A 884 9.12 32.46 21.14
N GLU A 885 10.14 32.03 21.89
CA GLU A 885 11.46 32.69 21.86
C GLU A 885 12.14 32.50 20.49
N GLN A 886 12.08 31.29 19.93
CA GLN A 886 12.63 30.97 18.62
C GLN A 886 11.94 31.78 17.51
N ASP A 887 10.61 31.77 17.44
CA ASP A 887 9.83 32.54 16.47
C ASP A 887 10.24 34.02 16.47
N ARG A 888 10.25 34.67 17.64
CA ARG A 888 10.66 36.08 17.78
C ARG A 888 12.09 36.31 17.30
N PHE A 889 13.01 35.42 17.63
CA PHE A 889 14.41 35.54 17.20
C PHE A 889 14.55 35.38 15.68
N VAL A 890 13.88 34.39 15.09
CA VAL A 890 13.92 34.14 13.64
C VAL A 890 13.21 35.27 12.89
N ALA A 891 12.10 35.81 13.42
CA ALA A 891 11.41 36.99 12.89
C ALA A 891 12.28 38.25 12.89
N ASP A 892 13.05 38.49 13.96
CA ASP A 892 14.05 39.55 14.05
C ASP A 892 15.12 39.41 12.94
N VAL A 893 15.69 38.20 12.80
CA VAL A 893 16.71 37.88 11.78
C VAL A 893 16.13 38.05 10.36
N ALA A 894 14.91 37.59 10.11
CA ALA A 894 14.24 37.68 8.82
C ALA A 894 13.91 39.13 8.44
N ASN A 895 13.42 39.94 9.38
CA ASN A 895 13.12 41.35 9.14
C ASN A 895 14.37 42.18 8.84
N GLU A 896 15.50 41.89 9.50
CA GLU A 896 16.79 42.52 9.21
C GLU A 896 17.37 42.06 7.87
N LEU A 897 17.28 40.76 7.54
CA LEU A 897 17.66 40.23 6.23
C LEU A 897 16.86 40.88 5.10
N ALA A 898 15.54 41.01 5.26
CA ALA A 898 14.69 41.73 4.30
C ALA A 898 15.05 43.23 4.21
N ALA A 899 15.50 43.87 5.31
CA ALA A 899 15.99 45.24 5.28
C ALA A 899 17.33 45.37 4.51
N ILE A 900 18.23 44.39 4.66
CA ILE A 900 19.48 44.28 3.89
C ILE A 900 19.18 44.09 2.39
N HIS A 901 18.26 43.18 2.06
CA HIS A 901 17.85 42.94 0.67
C HIS A 901 17.23 44.19 0.04
N ARG A 902 16.26 44.84 0.70
CA ARG A 902 15.68 46.10 0.21
C ARG A 902 16.73 47.18 -0.01
N ALA A 903 17.68 47.35 0.90
CA ALA A 903 18.71 48.38 0.77
C ALA A 903 19.66 48.12 -0.42
N ALA A 904 20.06 46.86 -0.63
CA ALA A 904 20.82 46.48 -1.82
C ALA A 904 20.02 46.68 -3.12
N SER A 905 18.73 46.32 -3.14
CA SER A 905 17.86 46.53 -4.30
C SER A 905 17.65 48.02 -4.63
N VAL A 906 17.44 48.87 -3.62
CA VAL A 906 17.31 50.33 -3.81
C VAL A 906 18.62 50.95 -4.32
N ASN A 907 19.78 50.53 -3.78
CA ASN A 907 21.07 50.98 -4.32
C ASN A 907 21.26 50.56 -5.78
N ASN A 908 20.89 49.33 -6.14
CA ASN A 908 20.97 48.82 -7.51
C ASN A 908 20.03 49.58 -8.47
N ASP A 909 18.81 49.90 -8.04
CA ASP A 909 17.84 50.68 -8.83
C ASP A 909 18.30 52.12 -9.04
N VAL A 910 18.66 52.83 -7.97
CA VAL A 910 19.15 54.22 -8.04
C VAL A 910 20.43 54.30 -8.86
N ARG A 911 21.35 53.32 -8.73
CA ARG A 911 22.53 53.19 -9.59
C ARG A 911 22.15 53.02 -11.06
N GLY A 912 21.22 52.11 -11.38
CA GLY A 912 20.74 51.89 -12.74
C GLY A 912 20.06 53.13 -13.35
N GLN A 913 19.33 53.92 -12.54
CA GLN A 913 18.79 55.21 -12.95
C GLN A 913 19.90 56.23 -13.25
N ILE A 914 20.95 56.31 -12.43
CA ILE A 914 22.11 57.20 -12.65
C ILE A 914 22.87 56.78 -13.92
N GLU A 915 23.24 55.50 -14.05
CA GLU A 915 23.93 54.95 -15.23
C GLU A 915 23.15 55.23 -16.52
N SER A 916 21.83 54.97 -16.51
CA SER A 916 20.93 55.28 -17.63
C SER A 916 20.81 56.78 -17.93
N ALA A 917 20.96 57.64 -16.94
CA ALA A 917 20.99 59.09 -17.13
C ALA A 917 22.33 59.51 -17.74
N MET A 918 23.46 58.99 -17.27
CA MET A 918 24.79 59.38 -17.76
C MET A 918 24.98 58.97 -19.23
N GLU A 919 24.55 57.76 -19.61
CA GLU A 919 24.55 57.29 -21.01
C GLU A 919 23.74 58.22 -21.94
N ARG A 920 22.63 58.79 -21.45
CA ARG A 920 21.76 59.69 -22.23
C ARG A 920 22.25 61.14 -22.27
N ILE A 921 22.92 61.62 -21.23
CA ILE A 921 23.48 62.97 -21.16
C ILE A 921 24.70 63.06 -22.07
N GLY A 922 25.58 62.05 -22.01
CA GLY A 922 26.82 62.00 -22.78
C GLY A 922 27.90 62.97 -22.27
N GLU A 923 29.15 62.63 -22.57
CA GLU A 923 30.31 63.37 -22.09
C GLU A 923 30.70 64.46 -23.10
N HIS A 924 30.48 65.73 -22.73
CA HIS A 924 30.77 66.93 -23.50
C HIS A 924 31.38 68.01 -22.58
N ASP A 925 32.07 69.02 -23.12
CA ASP A 925 32.72 70.10 -22.35
C ASP A 925 31.80 70.78 -21.31
N ASP A 926 30.49 70.84 -21.57
CA ASP A 926 29.47 71.44 -20.69
C ASP A 926 28.84 70.44 -19.68
N THR A 927 29.12 69.13 -19.79
CA THR A 927 28.53 68.05 -18.97
C THR A 927 29.54 67.11 -18.29
N GLU A 928 30.83 67.18 -18.64
CA GLU A 928 31.93 66.32 -18.11
C GLU A 928 31.90 66.18 -16.58
N SER A 929 31.78 67.29 -15.85
CA SER A 929 31.77 67.28 -14.37
C SER A 929 30.48 66.71 -13.76
N LEU A 930 29.36 66.73 -14.49
CA LEU A 930 28.11 66.09 -14.07
C LEU A 930 28.16 64.58 -14.30
N VAL A 931 28.75 64.15 -15.43
CA VAL A 931 28.94 62.73 -15.75
C VAL A 931 29.88 62.07 -14.74
N ALA A 932 31.04 62.67 -14.48
CA ALA A 932 32.01 62.16 -13.51
C ALA A 932 31.42 62.05 -12.08
N GLU A 933 30.61 63.02 -11.66
CA GLU A 933 29.93 62.99 -10.34
C GLU A 933 28.86 61.89 -10.26
N GLY A 934 28.18 61.61 -11.37
CA GLY A 934 27.21 60.52 -11.47
C GLY A 934 27.88 59.14 -11.46
N GLU A 935 28.98 58.97 -12.19
CA GLU A 935 29.78 57.74 -12.18
C GLU A 935 30.39 57.46 -10.79
N ASP A 936 30.89 58.49 -10.10
CA ASP A 936 31.38 58.37 -8.71
C ASP A 936 30.27 57.88 -7.76
N LEU A 937 29.10 58.53 -7.78
CA LEU A 937 27.95 58.11 -6.97
C LEU A 937 27.44 56.71 -7.33
N ALA A 938 27.42 56.34 -8.61
CA ALA A 938 27.07 55.00 -9.06
C ALA A 938 28.05 53.94 -8.49
N GLY A 939 29.36 54.24 -8.50
CA GLY A 939 30.39 53.38 -7.91
C GLY A 939 30.34 53.30 -6.37
N GLU A 940 29.97 54.40 -5.69
CA GLU A 940 29.70 54.39 -4.24
C GLU A 940 28.51 53.46 -3.91
N LEU A 941 27.41 53.58 -4.65
CA LEU A 941 26.22 52.73 -4.50
C LEU A 941 26.50 51.25 -4.81
N GLU A 942 27.26 50.95 -5.88
CA GLU A 942 27.71 49.58 -6.19
C GLU A 942 28.57 49.01 -5.07
N THR A 943 29.53 49.78 -4.57
CA THR A 943 30.44 49.35 -3.50
C THR A 943 29.67 48.98 -2.24
N VAL A 944 28.67 49.77 -1.85
CA VAL A 944 27.83 49.44 -0.69
C VAL A 944 26.92 48.24 -0.99
N ALA A 945 26.33 48.13 -2.18
CA ALA A 945 25.52 46.97 -2.56
C ALA A 945 26.34 45.65 -2.55
N ASP A 946 27.53 45.60 -3.17
CA ASP A 946 28.41 44.42 -3.13
C ASP A 946 28.87 44.08 -1.70
N SER A 947 29.03 45.08 -0.83
CA SER A 947 29.34 44.87 0.58
C SER A 947 28.24 44.18 1.38
N LEU A 948 26.98 44.25 0.90
CA LEU A 948 25.83 43.59 1.52
C LEU A 948 25.65 42.14 1.04
N TYR A 949 25.79 41.85 -0.26
CA TYR A 949 25.42 40.53 -0.81
C TYR A 949 26.45 39.81 -1.69
N GLN A 950 27.53 40.45 -2.13
CA GLN A 950 28.52 39.94 -3.10
C GLN A 950 27.93 39.59 -4.47
N SER A 951 28.01 40.53 -5.42
CA SER A 951 27.42 40.39 -6.77
C SER A 951 28.04 39.27 -7.62
N ARG A 952 29.30 38.91 -7.35
CA ARG A 952 30.04 37.85 -8.07
C ARG A 952 29.71 36.44 -7.62
N THR A 953 28.90 36.27 -6.59
CA THR A 953 28.41 34.95 -6.18
C THR A 953 27.13 34.65 -6.96
N VAL A 954 27.25 33.73 -7.93
CA VAL A 954 26.18 33.36 -8.87
C VAL A 954 25.75 31.89 -8.77
N ASP A 955 26.53 31.06 -8.08
CA ASP A 955 26.30 29.63 -7.91
C ASP A 955 26.92 29.09 -6.60
N GLY A 956 26.72 27.80 -6.34
CA GLY A 956 27.23 27.12 -5.14
C GLY A 956 28.75 26.90 -5.09
N GLN A 957 29.50 27.29 -6.13
CA GLN A 957 30.97 27.17 -6.20
C GLN A 957 31.66 28.54 -6.10
N THR A 958 31.02 29.60 -6.53
CA THR A 958 31.48 30.99 -6.38
C THR A 958 31.35 31.49 -4.94
N VAL A 959 30.46 30.90 -4.14
CA VAL A 959 30.29 31.21 -2.70
C VAL A 959 31.55 30.92 -1.85
N ILE A 960 32.43 30.01 -2.29
CA ILE A 960 33.72 29.73 -1.63
C ILE A 960 34.89 30.57 -2.19
N ASN A 961 34.71 31.25 -3.32
CA ASN A 961 35.73 32.10 -3.94
C ASN A 961 35.72 33.54 -3.39
N PHE A 962 34.58 34.01 -2.89
CA PHE A 962 34.40 35.39 -2.43
C PHE A 962 33.87 35.45 -0.98
N PRO A 963 34.25 36.45 -0.18
CA PRO A 963 33.78 36.55 1.21
C PRO A 963 32.26 36.63 1.32
N THR A 964 31.66 35.74 2.12
CA THR A 964 30.23 35.72 2.41
C THR A 964 29.83 36.96 3.23
N ARG A 965 29.22 37.92 2.52
CA ARG A 965 28.77 39.23 3.04
C ARG A 965 27.55 39.10 3.96
N LEU A 966 27.03 40.24 4.43
CA LEU A 966 25.92 40.31 5.39
C LEU A 966 24.72 39.43 5.02
N LYS A 967 24.25 39.44 3.77
CA LYS A 967 23.19 38.55 3.26
C LYS A 967 23.41 37.10 3.68
N PHE A 968 24.54 36.51 3.27
CA PHE A 968 24.82 35.09 3.50
C PHE A 968 24.96 34.75 4.98
N GLN A 969 25.48 35.68 5.80
CA GLN A 969 25.60 35.48 7.24
C GLN A 969 24.21 35.50 7.93
N TYR A 970 23.32 36.41 7.53
CA TYR A 970 21.93 36.43 8.02
C TYR A 970 21.12 35.23 7.51
N VAL A 971 21.26 34.82 6.26
CA VAL A 971 20.63 33.59 5.71
C VAL A 971 21.07 32.35 6.48
N PHE A 972 22.38 32.24 6.77
CA PHE A 972 22.92 31.13 7.55
C PHE A 972 22.43 31.17 9.00
N LEU A 973 22.41 32.33 9.64
CA LEU A 973 21.84 32.48 10.99
C LEU A 973 20.35 32.13 11.04
N HIS A 974 19.57 32.56 10.04
CA HIS A 974 18.15 32.24 9.90
C HIS A 974 17.92 30.73 9.86
N GLY A 975 18.59 30.03 8.94
CA GLY A 975 18.48 28.57 8.80
C GLY A 975 18.94 27.78 10.04
N ASN A 976 19.97 28.25 10.76
CA ASN A 976 20.42 27.61 12.01
C ASN A 976 19.45 27.85 13.18
N ALA A 977 18.73 28.98 13.19
CA ALA A 977 17.80 29.33 14.26
C ALA A 977 16.39 28.75 14.03
N ASP A 978 15.98 28.57 12.77
CA ASP A 978 14.71 27.94 12.34
C ASP A 978 14.77 26.39 12.33
N ALA A 979 15.52 25.82 13.27
CA ALA A 979 15.62 24.38 13.50
C ALA A 979 14.27 23.78 13.98
N ASP A 980 14.09 22.48 13.77
CA ASP A 980 12.86 21.77 14.17
C ASP A 980 12.67 21.78 15.69
N GLN A 981 13.74 21.45 16.44
CA GLN A 981 13.76 21.57 17.89
C GLN A 981 13.81 23.06 18.29
N PRO A 982 12.90 23.54 19.15
CA PRO A 982 12.81 24.94 19.49
C PRO A 982 13.89 25.40 20.47
N GLY A 983 14.16 26.70 20.44
CA GLY A 983 15.09 27.38 21.33
C GLY A 983 16.17 28.13 20.57
N VAL A 984 16.78 29.10 21.24
CA VAL A 984 17.82 29.96 20.66
C VAL A 984 19.14 29.70 21.39
N SER A 985 20.21 29.39 20.65
CA SER A 985 21.53 29.18 21.25
C SER A 985 22.17 30.51 21.69
N MET A 986 23.11 30.46 22.64
CA MET A 986 23.89 31.66 23.01
C MET A 986 24.67 32.20 21.81
N GLY A 987 25.32 31.32 21.04
CA GLY A 987 26.06 31.70 19.83
C GLY A 987 25.18 32.34 18.76
N SER A 988 23.92 31.92 18.62
CA SER A 988 22.96 32.57 17.71
C SER A 988 22.70 34.03 18.13
N ARG A 989 22.53 34.31 19.43
CA ARG A 989 22.34 35.66 19.96
C ARG A 989 23.59 36.53 19.80
N ASP A 990 24.77 35.97 20.08
CA ASP A 990 26.05 36.66 19.92
C ASP A 990 26.31 37.03 18.45
N VAL A 991 26.09 36.09 17.52
CA VAL A 991 26.21 36.34 16.08
C VAL A 991 25.20 37.39 15.60
N LEU A 992 23.95 37.37 16.08
CA LEU A 992 22.98 38.43 15.74
C LEU A 992 23.46 39.81 16.23
N SER A 993 24.03 39.90 17.43
CA SER A 993 24.60 41.15 17.94
C SER A 993 25.75 41.67 17.06
N ASP A 994 26.68 40.80 16.67
CA ASP A 994 27.80 41.17 15.78
C ASP A 994 27.32 41.58 14.38
N LEU A 995 26.31 40.90 13.84
CA LEU A 995 25.72 41.21 12.55
C LEU A 995 24.93 42.53 12.59
N ARG A 996 24.17 42.80 13.65
CA ARG A 996 23.48 44.09 13.90
C ARG A 996 24.46 45.25 13.96
N ALA A 997 25.58 45.09 14.66
CA ALA A 997 26.63 46.11 14.74
C ALA A 997 27.20 46.44 13.34
N ARG A 998 27.45 45.42 12.52
CA ARG A 998 27.88 45.60 11.11
C ARG A 998 26.80 46.27 10.27
N TRP A 999 25.58 45.77 10.31
CA TRP A 999 24.43 46.29 9.55
C TRP A 999 24.18 47.78 9.83
N THR A 1000 24.27 48.20 11.10
CA THR A 1000 24.12 49.61 11.51
C THR A 1000 25.07 50.55 10.76
N VAL A 1001 26.32 50.12 10.50
CA VAL A 1001 27.29 50.92 9.73
C VAL A 1001 26.85 51.07 8.27
N HIS A 1002 26.41 49.99 7.62
CA HIS A 1002 25.93 50.05 6.23
C HIS A 1002 24.61 50.85 6.11
N GLN A 1003 23.74 50.81 7.11
CA GLN A 1003 22.53 51.64 7.13
C GLN A 1003 22.87 53.13 7.15
N ALA A 1004 23.83 53.55 7.98
CA ALA A 1004 24.28 54.94 8.03
C ALA A 1004 24.90 55.37 6.69
N THR A 1005 25.72 54.52 6.07
CA THR A 1005 26.30 54.81 4.73
C THR A 1005 25.21 54.94 3.67
N ASN A 1006 24.22 54.03 3.63
CA ASN A 1006 23.11 54.12 2.69
C ASN A 1006 22.25 55.38 2.88
N GLN A 1007 22.04 55.83 4.12
CA GLN A 1007 21.30 57.06 4.41
C GLN A 1007 22.04 58.32 3.92
N GLU A 1008 23.37 58.34 3.98
CA GLU A 1008 24.18 59.44 3.44
C GLU A 1008 24.15 59.44 1.90
N LEU A 1009 24.33 58.26 1.27
CA LEU A 1009 24.33 58.11 -0.19
C LEU A 1009 22.97 58.43 -0.82
N LEU A 1010 21.89 57.83 -0.32
CA LEU A 1010 20.53 57.99 -0.86
C LEU A 1010 19.84 59.28 -0.40
N GLY A 1011 20.42 60.01 0.56
CA GLY A 1011 19.93 61.29 1.06
C GLY A 1011 20.85 62.45 0.62
N PRO A 1012 21.67 63.04 1.50
CA PRO A 1012 22.49 64.22 1.21
C PRO A 1012 23.32 64.17 -0.09
N ARG A 1013 23.93 63.02 -0.40
CA ARG A 1013 24.78 62.82 -1.60
C ARG A 1013 23.93 62.82 -2.88
N LEU A 1014 22.89 61.99 -2.94
CA LEU A 1014 21.95 61.96 -4.07
C LEU A 1014 21.19 63.29 -4.24
N ASP A 1015 20.81 63.96 -3.14
CA ASP A 1015 20.19 65.29 -3.16
C ASP A 1015 21.12 66.35 -3.78
N ALA A 1016 22.44 66.24 -3.57
CA ALA A 1016 23.42 67.12 -4.19
C ALA A 1016 23.53 66.86 -5.69
N PHE A 1017 23.60 65.58 -6.08
CA PHE A 1017 23.62 65.17 -7.49
C PHE A 1017 22.33 65.58 -8.24
N ASN A 1018 21.16 65.37 -7.63
CA ASN A 1018 19.86 65.78 -8.19
C ASN A 1018 19.74 67.30 -8.39
N ARG A 1019 20.40 68.12 -7.56
CA ARG A 1019 20.50 69.57 -7.82
C ARG A 1019 21.33 69.86 -9.07
N MET A 1020 22.46 69.18 -9.25
CA MET A 1020 23.31 69.34 -10.45
C MET A 1020 22.59 68.88 -11.73
N LEU A 1021 21.85 67.75 -11.68
CA LEU A 1021 20.98 67.31 -12.79
C LEU A 1021 19.92 68.38 -13.13
N GLY A 1022 19.25 68.94 -12.13
CA GLY A 1022 18.23 69.97 -12.31
C GLY A 1022 18.78 71.29 -12.87
N ASP A 1023 19.93 71.75 -12.37
CA ASP A 1023 20.63 72.94 -12.86
C ASP A 1023 21.10 72.78 -14.32
N ALA A 1024 21.46 71.56 -14.72
CA ALA A 1024 21.78 71.18 -16.11
C ALA A 1024 20.54 70.92 -17.00
N GLY A 1025 19.31 71.00 -16.45
CA GLY A 1025 18.06 70.87 -17.19
C GLY A 1025 17.57 69.43 -17.41
N PHE A 1026 18.11 68.46 -16.69
CA PHE A 1026 17.72 67.04 -16.77
C PHE A 1026 16.71 66.65 -15.69
N SER A 1027 16.10 65.46 -15.84
CA SER A 1027 15.19 64.89 -14.83
C SER A 1027 15.95 64.33 -13.63
N VAL A 1028 15.32 64.38 -12.46
CA VAL A 1028 15.90 63.84 -11.21
C VAL A 1028 15.83 62.31 -11.15
N VAL A 1029 16.83 61.73 -10.49
CA VAL A 1029 16.84 60.32 -10.06
C VAL A 1029 15.99 60.20 -8.79
N ILE A 1030 15.12 59.19 -8.73
CA ILE A 1030 14.10 59.06 -7.68
C ILE A 1030 14.39 57.82 -6.83
N VAL A 1031 14.52 58.00 -5.51
CA VAL A 1031 14.47 56.87 -4.57
C VAL A 1031 13.01 56.38 -4.51
N PRO A 1032 12.71 55.11 -4.81
CA PRO A 1032 11.33 54.62 -4.82
C PRO A 1032 10.62 54.82 -3.47
N PRO A 1033 9.43 55.44 -3.43
CA PRO A 1033 8.64 55.51 -2.20
C PRO A 1033 8.10 54.12 -1.83
N ARG A 1034 8.23 53.73 -0.55
CA ARG A 1034 7.63 52.49 0.00
C ARG A 1034 6.14 52.39 -0.34
N PRO A 1035 5.64 51.23 -0.77
CA PRO A 1035 5.24 50.12 0.13
C PRO A 1035 5.71 48.73 -0.40
N PRO A 1036 5.33 47.57 0.20
CA PRO A 1036 4.49 47.35 1.36
C PRO A 1036 5.21 46.90 2.64
N ARG A 1037 5.15 45.61 3.01
CA ARG A 1037 4.94 45.20 4.42
C ARG A 1037 6.21 45.04 5.30
N PRO A 1038 6.09 45.21 6.64
CA PRO A 1038 6.90 44.46 7.61
C PRO A 1038 6.57 42.97 7.50
N ILE A 1039 7.56 42.08 7.65
CA ILE A 1039 7.25 40.64 7.77
C ILE A 1039 6.71 40.43 9.18
N SER A 1040 5.39 40.29 9.30
CA SER A 1040 4.67 40.05 10.57
C SER A 1040 4.93 38.65 11.10
#